data_AF-A0A2V7U6G2-F1
#
_entry.id   AF-A0A2V7U6G2-F1
#
_cell.length_a   1.000
_cell.length_b   1.000
_cell.length_c   1.000
_cell.angle_alpha   90.00
_cell.angle_beta   90.00
_cell.angle_gamma   90.00
#
_symmetry.space_group_name_H-M   'P 1'
#
loop_
_entity.id
_entity.type
_entity.pdbx_description
1 polymer ?
#
loop_
_entity_poly.entity_id
_entity_poly.type
_entity_poly.pdbx_seq_one_letter_code
_entity_poly.pdbx_strand_id
1 'polypeptide(L)'
;MHRLGPSRTRLAVAALVLSATPCLRAQSWMPVGPPGGDVRELAADHRDPRRIYLGTADGILYRSDDGGLKWRRMSPGFPHRGASLDGIVADPRGALLVGFWDVAGSGGGVARSDDAGQTFAMLPGISGQSVRALAQAASNPDVLVAGTIGGVFRSSDFGKTWQRISPEDQAELKNVESVAIDPVDPDVIYIGTWHLPWKTSDGGASWELIHTGMIDDSDVFTMTVDRWNARKVYATACSGIYRSADGAAKWTRIRGIPASSRRTRSFAQDPDNQDVFFAGTTEGLWISEDGTATWRQATPRSVVVNSVLVLPGGALLLGTEGAGVLRSDDRGRSWMTSNQGFSERFVSRIVFDTAGRRVLTGIWGDRNHGGVFSAPSPRGPWSRIGPGLEGREVLSLAVAGSQVLAGTDDGLFLSADPAAPWRRLPTLIGGVDLHPRVTDVVALSDQVFLAASPQGILRSLDGGATWRRPSLGMWGPASSFAVSRRTLGLVLAASPLGFFKSVDGGDRWVLVSRGLGATEAHTIAFVPSDDRVVYATSTRGLFRSKDQGATWSQVTGGIPFTDITGLYVRPDGRTLYASDFTWGGIFRSVDGGDTWERLTTEGLVSDRVWTLSVDPTAPDRILVASPSGGLHLLAPPPPPVAAAGGSGTPQ
;
A
#
# COMPACT_ATOMS: atom_id res chain seq x y z
N MET A 1 -89.60 -34.80 16.72
CA MET A 1 -90.04 -33.50 16.18
C MET A 1 -89.11 -32.41 16.69
N HIS A 2 -88.69 -31.56 15.75
CA HIS A 2 -87.97 -30.28 15.86
C HIS A 2 -86.58 -30.17 16.51
N ARG A 3 -85.67 -29.75 15.59
CA ARG A 3 -84.30 -29.23 15.69
C ARG A 3 -84.16 -28.04 16.66
N LEU A 4 -82.93 -27.83 17.16
CA LEU A 4 -82.13 -26.61 16.99
C LEU A 4 -80.66 -26.90 17.38
N GLY A 5 -79.71 -26.40 16.57
CA GLY A 5 -78.31 -26.86 16.50
C GLY A 5 -77.31 -26.23 17.48
N PRO A 6 -76.07 -26.74 17.55
CA PRO A 6 -75.10 -26.33 18.56
C PRO A 6 -74.14 -25.22 18.11
N SER A 7 -73.63 -24.53 19.14
CA SER A 7 -72.77 -23.35 19.21
C SER A 7 -71.44 -23.44 18.43
N ARG A 8 -71.08 -22.32 17.79
CA ARG A 8 -69.75 -22.09 17.18
C ARG A 8 -68.76 -21.56 18.23
N THR A 9 -67.74 -22.36 18.53
CA THR A 9 -66.53 -21.97 19.26
C THR A 9 -65.64 -21.13 18.34
N ARG A 10 -65.24 -19.92 18.76
CA ARG A 10 -64.29 -19.06 18.03
C ARG A 10 -62.86 -19.49 18.36
N LEU A 11 -62.10 -19.98 17.36
CA LEU A 11 -60.64 -20.08 17.44
C LEU A 11 -60.03 -18.69 17.34
N ALA A 12 -59.22 -18.31 18.33
CA ALA A 12 -58.33 -17.16 18.24
C ALA A 12 -57.07 -17.57 17.46
N VAL A 13 -56.86 -16.97 16.29
CA VAL A 13 -55.60 -17.08 15.54
C VAL A 13 -54.64 -16.04 16.12
N ALA A 14 -53.58 -16.50 16.77
CA ALA A 14 -52.48 -15.64 17.19
C ALA A 14 -51.68 -15.21 15.94
N ALA A 15 -51.79 -13.93 15.57
CA ALA A 15 -50.94 -13.33 14.56
C ALA A 15 -49.52 -13.17 15.13
N LEU A 16 -48.59 -13.97 14.64
CA LEU A 16 -47.17 -13.82 14.92
C LEU A 16 -46.69 -12.54 14.21
N VAL A 17 -46.58 -11.44 14.94
CA VAL A 17 -45.91 -10.24 14.44
C VAL A 17 -44.41 -10.54 14.44
N LEU A 18 -43.88 -10.94 13.29
CA LEU A 18 -42.44 -10.90 13.01
C LEU A 18 -42.03 -9.43 13.04
N SER A 19 -41.58 -8.94 14.19
CA SER A 19 -40.85 -7.69 14.29
C SER A 19 -39.55 -7.85 13.50
N ALA A 20 -39.53 -7.35 12.27
CA ALA A 20 -38.30 -7.14 11.54
C ALA A 20 -37.47 -6.12 12.33
N THR A 21 -36.49 -6.59 13.09
CA THR A 21 -35.43 -5.73 13.61
C THR A 21 -34.79 -5.06 12.40
N PRO A 22 -34.83 -3.73 12.28
CA PRO A 22 -34.11 -3.07 11.21
C PRO A 22 -32.65 -3.43 11.36
N CYS A 23 -32.08 -4.05 10.33
CA CYS A 23 -30.67 -4.35 10.26
C CYS A 23 -29.95 -2.99 10.17
N LEU A 24 -29.54 -2.43 11.31
CA LEU A 24 -28.61 -1.32 11.39
C LEU A 24 -27.33 -1.81 10.70
N ARG A 25 -27.12 -1.42 9.44
CA ARG A 25 -25.84 -1.65 8.78
C ARG A 25 -24.78 -0.88 9.55
N ALA A 26 -23.77 -1.61 10.00
CA ALA A 26 -22.65 -1.07 10.75
C ALA A 26 -21.90 0.00 9.95
N GLN A 27 -21.25 0.89 10.67
CA GLN A 27 -20.32 1.86 10.11
C GLN A 27 -19.17 1.12 9.41
N SER A 28 -18.70 1.61 8.26
CA SER A 28 -17.60 0.98 7.52
C SER A 28 -16.58 1.99 7.03
N TRP A 29 -15.34 1.56 6.88
CA TRP A 29 -14.25 2.35 6.34
C TRP A 29 -14.23 2.28 4.82
N MET A 30 -14.01 3.42 4.15
CA MET A 30 -13.90 3.48 2.69
C MET A 30 -12.53 4.03 2.27
N PRO A 31 -11.87 3.42 1.27
CA PRO A 31 -10.61 3.94 0.75
C PRO A 31 -10.85 5.29 0.07
N VAL A 32 -9.96 6.25 0.31
CA VAL A 32 -10.09 7.61 -0.23
C VAL A 32 -8.83 8.15 -0.91
N GLY A 33 -7.72 7.40 -0.95
CA GLY A 33 -6.45 7.81 -1.56
C GLY A 33 -5.37 8.10 -0.51
N PRO A 34 -4.34 8.90 -0.81
CA PRO A 34 -3.97 9.41 -2.13
C PRO A 34 -3.60 8.27 -3.09
N PRO A 35 -3.83 8.44 -4.40
CA PRO A 35 -3.69 7.36 -5.38
C PRO A 35 -2.23 7.01 -5.69
N GLY A 36 -1.98 5.76 -6.11
CA GLY A 36 -0.65 5.22 -6.44
C GLY A 36 -0.11 4.26 -5.38
N GLY A 37 1.16 3.86 -5.50
CA GLY A 37 1.78 2.81 -4.68
C GLY A 37 2.33 1.69 -5.54
N ASP A 38 2.70 0.57 -4.92
CA ASP A 38 3.35 -0.55 -5.62
C ASP A 38 2.33 -1.46 -6.31
N VAL A 39 2.60 -1.80 -7.56
CA VAL A 39 1.86 -2.81 -8.32
C VAL A 39 2.78 -4.00 -8.60
N ARG A 40 2.33 -5.21 -8.26
CA ARG A 40 3.08 -6.43 -8.50
C ARG A 40 2.76 -7.02 -9.86
N GLU A 41 1.49 -7.27 -10.12
CA GLU A 41 1.06 -7.96 -11.32
C GLU A 41 -0.23 -7.37 -11.90
N LEU A 42 -0.34 -7.40 -13.23
CA LEU A 42 -1.51 -7.00 -13.99
C LEU A 42 -1.94 -8.13 -14.93
N ALA A 43 -3.22 -8.50 -14.92
CA ALA A 43 -3.76 -9.51 -15.83
C ALA A 43 -5.13 -9.10 -16.38
N ALA A 44 -5.33 -9.27 -17.70
CA ALA A 44 -6.62 -9.02 -18.35
C ALA A 44 -7.47 -10.30 -18.38
N ASP A 45 -8.80 -10.17 -18.26
CA ASP A 45 -9.74 -11.26 -18.52
C ASP A 45 -9.81 -11.53 -20.03
N HIS A 46 -9.56 -12.79 -20.44
CA HIS A 46 -9.59 -13.18 -21.85
C HIS A 46 -10.96 -12.96 -22.51
N ARG A 47 -12.05 -12.99 -21.74
CA ARG A 47 -13.42 -12.81 -22.26
C ARG A 47 -13.81 -11.34 -22.39
N ASP A 48 -13.17 -10.48 -21.61
CA ASP A 48 -13.39 -9.03 -21.62
C ASP A 48 -12.06 -8.33 -21.28
N PRO A 49 -11.27 -7.92 -22.30
CA PRO A 49 -9.99 -7.25 -22.08
C PRO A 49 -10.10 -5.90 -21.35
N ARG A 50 -11.31 -5.34 -21.18
CA ARG A 50 -11.51 -4.17 -20.32
C ARG A 50 -11.50 -4.54 -18.84
N ARG A 51 -11.73 -5.81 -18.49
CA ARG A 51 -11.60 -6.29 -17.14
C ARG A 51 -10.15 -6.63 -16.85
N ILE A 52 -9.56 -5.91 -15.91
CA ILE A 52 -8.15 -6.04 -15.54
C ILE A 52 -8.06 -6.24 -14.04
N TYR A 53 -7.25 -7.19 -13.62
CA TYR A 53 -6.92 -7.48 -12.24
C TYR A 53 -5.54 -6.94 -11.91
N LEU A 54 -5.37 -6.46 -10.69
CA LEU A 54 -4.14 -5.91 -10.16
C LEU A 54 -3.85 -6.54 -8.80
N GLY A 55 -2.68 -7.16 -8.68
CA GLY A 55 -2.16 -7.74 -7.44
C GLY A 55 -1.14 -6.83 -6.76
N THR A 56 -1.14 -6.84 -5.42
CA THR A 56 -0.19 -6.06 -4.59
C THR A 56 0.68 -6.97 -3.74
N ALA A 57 1.69 -6.38 -3.07
CA ALA A 57 2.59 -7.09 -2.17
C ALA A 57 1.96 -7.47 -0.82
N ASP A 58 0.77 -6.93 -0.51
CA ASP A 58 0.12 -7.06 0.81
C ASP A 58 -1.16 -7.92 0.77
N GLY A 59 -1.37 -8.65 -0.32
CA GLY A 59 -2.49 -9.57 -0.47
C GLY A 59 -3.79 -8.85 -0.78
N ILE A 60 -3.71 -7.78 -1.58
CA ILE A 60 -4.87 -6.97 -1.97
C ILE A 60 -5.05 -7.12 -3.48
N LEU A 61 -6.28 -7.45 -3.86
CA LEU A 61 -6.68 -7.54 -5.26
C LEU A 61 -7.54 -6.34 -5.62
N TYR A 62 -7.20 -5.66 -6.72
CA TYR A 62 -8.04 -4.66 -7.34
C TYR A 62 -8.55 -5.18 -8.69
N ARG A 63 -9.69 -4.64 -9.10
CA ARG A 63 -10.27 -4.88 -10.42
C ARG A 63 -10.66 -3.56 -11.07
N SER A 64 -10.35 -3.44 -12.34
CA SER A 64 -10.95 -2.48 -13.25
C SER A 64 -11.91 -3.20 -14.20
N ASP A 65 -13.02 -2.57 -14.55
CA ASP A 65 -13.98 -3.05 -15.57
C ASP A 65 -14.04 -2.05 -16.78
N ASP A 66 -13.08 -1.11 -16.85
CA ASP A 66 -13.02 -0.03 -17.84
C ASP A 66 -11.63 0.15 -18.50
N GLY A 67 -10.87 -0.94 -18.58
CA GLY A 67 -9.55 -0.96 -19.21
C GLY A 67 -8.45 -0.39 -18.32
N GLY A 68 -8.67 -0.31 -17.01
CA GLY A 68 -7.69 0.20 -16.04
C GLY A 68 -7.76 1.70 -15.80
N LEU A 69 -8.83 2.38 -16.24
CA LEU A 69 -9.04 3.81 -15.95
C LEU A 69 -9.45 4.02 -14.49
N LYS A 70 -10.30 3.13 -13.96
CA LYS A 70 -10.73 3.11 -12.57
C LYS A 70 -10.57 1.73 -11.97
N TRP A 71 -10.15 1.71 -10.71
CA TRP A 71 -9.91 0.52 -9.93
C TRP A 71 -10.86 0.47 -8.74
N ARG A 72 -11.28 -0.74 -8.40
CA ARG A 72 -12.01 -1.04 -7.17
C ARG A 72 -11.28 -2.13 -6.43
N ARG A 73 -10.99 -1.88 -5.16
CA ARG A 73 -10.52 -2.92 -4.23
C ARG A 73 -11.60 -4.00 -4.09
N MET A 74 -11.24 -5.25 -4.29
CA MET A 74 -12.14 -6.38 -4.07
C MET A 74 -12.34 -6.62 -2.57
N SER A 75 -13.57 -6.86 -2.14
CA SER A 75 -13.94 -6.99 -0.73
C SER A 75 -15.04 -8.03 -0.58
N PRO A 76 -14.83 -9.14 0.16
CA PRO A 76 -13.67 -9.42 1.02
C PRO A 76 -12.35 -9.61 0.23
N GLY A 77 -12.44 -10.01 -1.04
CA GLY A 77 -11.29 -10.12 -1.93
C GLY A 77 -10.38 -11.30 -1.56
N PHE A 78 -9.10 -11.19 -1.90
CA PHE A 78 -8.11 -12.19 -1.49
C PHE A 78 -7.99 -12.22 0.04
N PRO A 79 -8.03 -13.40 0.70
CA PRO A 79 -8.25 -13.48 2.15
C PRO A 79 -6.97 -13.43 2.98
N HIS A 80 -5.78 -13.52 2.37
CA HIS A 80 -4.51 -13.68 3.09
C HIS A 80 -3.65 -12.42 2.98
N ARG A 81 -3.55 -11.67 4.07
CA ARG A 81 -2.83 -10.37 4.14
C ARG A 81 -1.33 -10.60 4.34
N GLY A 82 -0.51 -9.69 3.81
CA GLY A 82 0.96 -9.79 3.88
C GLY A 82 1.56 -10.84 2.94
N ALA A 83 0.80 -11.24 1.92
CA ALA A 83 1.28 -12.10 0.84
C ALA A 83 1.38 -11.34 -0.48
N SER A 84 2.46 -11.55 -1.22
CA SER A 84 2.62 -10.96 -2.54
C SER A 84 1.82 -11.75 -3.57
N LEU A 85 1.05 -11.04 -4.40
CA LEU A 85 0.26 -11.61 -5.48
C LEU A 85 1.03 -11.47 -6.81
N ASP A 86 1.94 -12.40 -7.06
CA ASP A 86 2.92 -12.30 -8.15
C ASP A 86 2.51 -13.05 -9.43
N GLY A 87 1.48 -13.91 -9.37
CA GLY A 87 0.93 -14.57 -10.56
C GLY A 87 -0.59 -14.45 -10.59
N ILE A 88 -1.15 -13.82 -11.62
CA ILE A 88 -2.59 -13.74 -11.82
C ILE A 88 -2.94 -14.32 -13.19
N VAL A 89 -3.76 -15.37 -13.19
CA VAL A 89 -4.26 -16.01 -14.41
C VAL A 89 -5.77 -15.88 -14.44
N ALA A 90 -6.30 -15.10 -15.38
CA ALA A 90 -7.73 -15.06 -15.68
C ALA A 90 -8.05 -16.15 -16.70
N ASP A 91 -8.66 -17.24 -16.25
CA ASP A 91 -8.98 -18.40 -17.11
C ASP A 91 -10.08 -18.05 -18.14
N PRO A 92 -10.00 -18.56 -19.38
CA PRO A 92 -10.98 -18.29 -20.43
C PRO A 92 -12.41 -18.75 -20.12
N ARG A 93 -12.62 -19.63 -19.14
CA ARG A 93 -13.95 -20.07 -18.66
C ARG A 93 -14.47 -19.18 -17.53
N GLY A 94 -13.65 -18.27 -17.03
CA GLY A 94 -14.06 -17.17 -16.15
C GLY A 94 -13.65 -17.27 -14.69
N ALA A 95 -12.92 -18.31 -14.32
CA ALA A 95 -12.25 -18.38 -13.03
C ALA A 95 -11.00 -17.48 -13.02
N LEU A 96 -10.57 -17.10 -11.82
CA LEU A 96 -9.35 -16.35 -11.58
C LEU A 96 -8.46 -17.17 -10.65
N LEU A 97 -7.22 -17.41 -11.06
CA LEU A 97 -6.21 -18.06 -10.24
C LEU A 97 -5.18 -17.02 -9.81
N VAL A 98 -4.76 -17.09 -8.55
CA VAL A 98 -3.75 -16.21 -7.96
C VAL A 98 -2.68 -17.06 -7.30
N GLY A 99 -1.48 -17.05 -7.87
CA GLY A 99 -0.27 -17.55 -7.22
C GLY A 99 0.26 -16.52 -6.23
N PHE A 100 0.60 -16.95 -5.03
CA PHE A 100 1.04 -16.06 -3.96
C PHE A 100 2.11 -16.68 -3.07
N TRP A 101 2.83 -15.81 -2.35
CA TRP A 101 3.79 -16.19 -1.32
C TRP A 101 3.79 -15.21 -0.15
N ASP A 102 4.11 -15.72 1.05
CA ASP A 102 4.10 -14.93 2.28
C ASP A 102 5.34 -14.05 2.40
N VAL A 103 5.19 -12.73 2.53
CA VAL A 103 6.33 -11.80 2.57
C VAL A 103 7.22 -12.02 3.80
N ALA A 104 6.62 -12.37 4.93
CA ALA A 104 7.32 -12.60 6.20
C ALA A 104 7.74 -14.08 6.43
N GLY A 105 7.49 -14.98 5.47
CA GLY A 105 7.72 -16.42 5.65
C GLY A 105 8.04 -17.15 4.35
N SER A 106 7.99 -18.49 4.39
CA SER A 106 8.23 -19.35 3.22
C SER A 106 6.96 -20.08 2.75
N GLY A 107 5.79 -19.57 3.14
CA GLY A 107 4.48 -20.10 2.76
C GLY A 107 3.97 -19.52 1.45
N GLY A 108 2.79 -19.96 1.03
CA GLY A 108 2.12 -19.51 -0.18
C GLY A 108 1.14 -20.53 -0.75
N GLY A 109 0.82 -20.38 -2.02
CA GLY A 109 0.11 -21.38 -2.80
C GLY A 109 -0.57 -20.78 -4.02
N VAL A 110 -1.65 -21.43 -4.44
CA VAL A 110 -2.56 -20.92 -5.47
C VAL A 110 -3.95 -20.83 -4.88
N ALA A 111 -4.60 -19.69 -5.09
CA ALA A 111 -6.00 -19.49 -4.75
C ALA A 111 -6.84 -19.39 -6.02
N ARG A 112 -8.08 -19.83 -5.95
CA ARG A 112 -9.07 -19.76 -7.04
C ARG A 112 -10.27 -18.93 -6.63
N SER A 113 -10.73 -18.08 -7.53
CA SER A 113 -12.01 -17.38 -7.45
C SER A 113 -12.87 -17.75 -8.66
N ASP A 114 -14.14 -18.03 -8.44
CA ASP A 114 -15.15 -18.28 -9.49
C ASP A 114 -16.12 -17.10 -9.66
N ASP A 115 -15.88 -15.99 -8.96
CA ASP A 115 -16.77 -14.83 -8.87
C ASP A 115 -16.04 -13.50 -9.21
N ALA A 116 -15.06 -13.58 -10.11
CA ALA A 116 -14.28 -12.43 -10.58
C ALA A 116 -13.55 -11.68 -9.45
N GLY A 117 -12.96 -12.45 -8.53
CA GLY A 117 -12.08 -11.98 -7.45
C GLY A 117 -12.80 -11.51 -6.18
N GLN A 118 -14.10 -11.79 -6.01
CA GLN A 118 -14.83 -11.39 -4.80
C GLN A 118 -14.51 -12.30 -3.62
N THR A 119 -14.46 -13.60 -3.86
CA THR A 119 -14.10 -14.63 -2.87
C THR A 119 -13.10 -15.61 -3.46
N PHE A 120 -12.28 -16.20 -2.60
CA PHE A 120 -11.24 -17.15 -2.99
C PHE A 120 -11.25 -18.40 -2.12
N ALA A 121 -11.00 -19.54 -2.76
CA ALA A 121 -10.66 -20.80 -2.10
C ALA A 121 -9.17 -21.11 -2.34
N MET A 122 -8.44 -21.42 -1.25
CA MET A 122 -7.07 -21.91 -1.36
C MET A 122 -7.06 -23.33 -1.93
N LEU A 123 -6.19 -23.61 -2.90
CA LEU A 123 -6.06 -24.93 -3.50
C LEU A 123 -5.14 -25.80 -2.62
N PRO A 124 -5.65 -26.88 -1.99
CA PRO A 124 -4.94 -27.58 -0.93
C PRO A 124 -3.67 -28.30 -1.40
N GLY A 125 -3.66 -28.82 -2.63
CA GLY A 125 -2.54 -29.60 -3.17
C GLY A 125 -1.23 -28.82 -3.36
N ILE A 126 -1.29 -27.48 -3.31
CA ILE A 126 -0.13 -26.59 -3.47
C ILE A 126 0.00 -25.60 -2.31
N SER A 127 -0.76 -25.81 -1.22
CA SER A 127 -0.70 -24.95 -0.04
C SER A 127 0.65 -25.07 0.66
N GLY A 128 1.18 -23.94 1.16
CA GLY A 128 2.48 -23.86 1.81
C GLY A 128 3.65 -23.70 0.84
N GLN A 129 3.44 -23.79 -0.47
CA GLN A 129 4.49 -23.51 -1.46
C GLN A 129 4.53 -22.01 -1.77
N SER A 130 5.68 -21.35 -1.63
CA SER A 130 5.84 -19.98 -2.11
C SER A 130 5.81 -19.93 -3.63
N VAL A 131 4.62 -19.72 -4.22
CA VAL A 131 4.42 -19.62 -5.67
C VAL A 131 4.84 -18.24 -6.13
N ARG A 132 5.91 -18.19 -6.95
CA ARG A 132 6.48 -16.97 -7.53
C ARG A 132 6.03 -16.74 -8.96
N ALA A 133 5.68 -17.82 -9.66
CA ALA A 133 5.17 -17.78 -11.02
C ALA A 133 4.05 -18.80 -11.20
N LEU A 134 3.02 -18.42 -11.96
CA LEU A 134 1.90 -19.29 -12.32
C LEU A 134 1.59 -19.11 -13.80
N ALA A 135 1.63 -20.20 -14.56
CA ALA A 135 1.29 -20.22 -15.98
C ALA A 135 0.17 -21.22 -16.26
N GLN A 136 -0.67 -20.90 -17.24
CA GLN A 136 -1.70 -21.78 -17.78
C GLN A 136 -1.40 -22.05 -19.25
N ALA A 137 -1.54 -23.30 -19.68
CA ALA A 137 -1.27 -23.66 -21.07
C ALA A 137 -2.37 -23.12 -21.99
N ALA A 138 -1.97 -22.45 -23.08
CA ALA A 138 -2.90 -21.88 -24.05
C ALA A 138 -3.67 -22.96 -24.83
N SER A 139 -3.01 -24.08 -25.15
CA SER A 139 -3.60 -25.22 -25.86
C SER A 139 -4.50 -26.10 -25.00
N ASN A 140 -4.32 -26.07 -23.68
CA ASN A 140 -5.15 -26.81 -22.72
C ASN A 140 -5.27 -26.07 -21.37
N PRO A 141 -6.36 -25.31 -21.15
CA PRO A 141 -6.57 -24.56 -19.91
C PRO A 141 -6.66 -25.39 -18.62
N ASP A 142 -6.76 -26.72 -18.68
CA ASP A 142 -6.68 -27.57 -17.48
C ASP A 142 -5.24 -27.75 -16.98
N VAL A 143 -4.25 -27.50 -17.84
CA VAL A 143 -2.83 -27.59 -17.48
C VAL A 143 -2.36 -26.27 -16.88
N LEU A 144 -1.90 -26.34 -15.63
CA LEU A 144 -1.30 -25.24 -14.89
C LEU A 144 0.10 -25.65 -14.43
N VAL A 145 1.04 -24.70 -14.42
CA VAL A 145 2.38 -24.91 -13.89
C VAL A 145 2.71 -23.78 -12.91
N ALA A 146 3.12 -24.16 -11.72
CA ALA A 146 3.53 -23.26 -10.65
C ALA A 146 5.04 -23.38 -10.41
N GLY A 147 5.75 -22.27 -10.56
CA GLY A 147 7.14 -22.10 -10.15
C GLY A 147 7.20 -21.65 -8.69
N THR A 148 7.96 -22.36 -7.88
CA THR A 148 8.07 -22.11 -6.44
C THR A 148 9.53 -22.02 -5.99
N ILE A 149 9.75 -21.57 -4.76
CA ILE A 149 11.09 -21.64 -4.15
C ILE A 149 11.59 -23.08 -3.96
N GLY A 150 10.69 -24.07 -3.90
CA GLY A 150 11.01 -25.49 -3.68
C GLY A 150 11.07 -26.35 -4.95
N GLY A 151 10.75 -25.79 -6.12
CA GLY A 151 10.73 -26.51 -7.40
C GLY A 151 9.48 -26.19 -8.23
N VAL A 152 9.19 -27.07 -9.18
CA VAL A 152 8.11 -26.91 -10.17
C VAL A 152 6.99 -27.88 -9.90
N PHE A 153 5.75 -27.37 -9.87
CA PHE A 153 4.55 -28.17 -9.71
C PHE A 153 3.64 -28.02 -10.92
N ARG A 154 2.94 -29.09 -11.28
CA ARG A 154 2.00 -29.14 -12.39
C ARG A 154 0.66 -29.68 -11.93
N SER A 155 -0.40 -29.10 -12.47
CA SER A 155 -1.76 -29.61 -12.41
C SER A 155 -2.21 -29.92 -13.84
N SER A 156 -2.96 -31.01 -14.03
CA SER A 156 -3.61 -31.36 -15.30
C SER A 156 -5.14 -31.32 -15.23
N ASP A 157 -5.71 -30.87 -14.11
CA ASP A 157 -7.15 -30.88 -13.82
C ASP A 157 -7.67 -29.52 -13.30
N PHE A 158 -7.03 -28.43 -13.75
CA PHE A 158 -7.34 -27.06 -13.38
C PHE A 158 -7.20 -26.75 -11.88
N GLY A 159 -6.13 -27.25 -11.29
CA GLY A 159 -5.65 -26.94 -9.96
C GLY A 159 -6.28 -27.77 -8.84
N LYS A 160 -7.08 -28.80 -9.18
CA LYS A 160 -7.69 -29.68 -8.18
C LYS A 160 -6.62 -30.58 -7.56
N THR A 161 -5.69 -31.08 -8.37
CA THR A 161 -4.52 -31.85 -7.93
C THR A 161 -3.24 -31.23 -8.46
N TRP A 162 -2.18 -31.32 -7.66
CA TRP A 162 -0.87 -30.79 -8.00
C TRP A 162 0.18 -31.87 -7.77
N GLN A 163 1.10 -32.01 -8.71
CA GLN A 163 2.22 -32.93 -8.65
C GLN A 163 3.52 -32.14 -8.81
N ARG A 164 4.51 -32.42 -7.96
CA ARG A 164 5.87 -31.91 -8.17
C ARG A 164 6.49 -32.63 -9.37
N ILE A 165 6.93 -31.87 -10.36
CA ILE A 165 7.52 -32.41 -11.60
C ILE A 165 9.02 -32.13 -11.71
N SER A 166 9.59 -31.31 -10.82
CA SER A 166 11.05 -31.21 -10.63
C SER A 166 11.57 -32.33 -9.71
N PRO A 167 12.81 -32.84 -9.86
CA PRO A 167 13.42 -33.77 -8.90
C PRO A 167 13.71 -33.13 -7.53
N GLU A 168 13.62 -33.89 -6.42
CA GLU A 168 13.82 -33.38 -5.04
C GLU A 168 15.29 -33.15 -4.69
N ASP A 169 16.14 -34.01 -5.24
CA ASP A 169 17.58 -34.03 -5.06
C ASP A 169 18.33 -33.05 -5.97
N GLN A 170 17.64 -32.45 -6.95
CA GLN A 170 18.26 -31.49 -7.86
C GLN A 170 18.40 -30.10 -7.22
N ALA A 171 19.56 -29.86 -6.62
CA ALA A 171 19.85 -28.68 -5.80
C ALA A 171 19.71 -27.33 -6.53
N GLU A 172 19.80 -27.31 -7.86
CA GLU A 172 19.71 -26.11 -8.70
C GLU A 172 18.31 -25.87 -9.29
N LEU A 173 17.44 -26.88 -9.34
CA LEU A 173 16.10 -26.77 -9.93
C LEU A 173 15.06 -26.34 -8.86
N LYS A 174 15.32 -25.17 -8.28
CA LYS A 174 14.54 -24.52 -7.22
C LYS A 174 14.60 -23.00 -7.39
N ASN A 175 13.99 -22.22 -6.50
CA ASN A 175 13.96 -20.75 -6.63
C ASN A 175 13.47 -20.31 -8.03
N VAL A 176 12.36 -20.90 -8.46
CA VAL A 176 11.78 -20.67 -9.78
C VAL A 176 11.10 -19.30 -9.76
N GLU A 177 11.56 -18.38 -10.61
CA GLU A 177 11.06 -17.01 -10.70
C GLU A 177 10.09 -16.81 -11.86
N SER A 178 10.18 -17.62 -12.91
CA SER A 178 9.28 -17.55 -14.06
C SER A 178 9.00 -18.91 -14.69
N VAL A 179 7.83 -19.03 -15.30
CA VAL A 179 7.37 -20.21 -16.02
C VAL A 179 6.75 -19.78 -17.34
N ALA A 180 7.15 -20.42 -18.43
CA ALA A 180 6.49 -20.31 -19.73
C ALA A 180 6.16 -21.71 -20.26
N ILE A 181 4.99 -21.84 -20.88
CA ILE A 181 4.53 -23.08 -21.49
C ILE A 181 4.46 -22.84 -22.99
N ASP A 182 4.89 -23.81 -23.79
CA ASP A 182 4.74 -23.77 -25.23
C ASP A 182 3.25 -23.59 -25.61
N PRO A 183 2.91 -22.66 -26.53
CA PRO A 183 1.52 -22.34 -26.84
C PRO A 183 0.78 -23.47 -27.56
N VAL A 184 1.50 -24.46 -28.11
CA VAL A 184 0.94 -25.60 -28.84
C VAL A 184 1.00 -26.87 -27.99
N ASP A 185 2.15 -27.14 -27.35
CA ASP A 185 2.38 -28.39 -26.60
C ASP A 185 2.52 -28.14 -25.08
N PRO A 186 1.52 -28.52 -24.25
CA PRO A 186 1.55 -28.25 -22.82
C PRO A 186 2.58 -29.10 -22.03
N ASP A 187 3.29 -30.03 -22.68
CA ASP A 187 4.37 -30.82 -22.09
C ASP A 187 5.76 -30.18 -22.30
N VAL A 188 5.86 -29.16 -23.15
CA VAL A 188 7.07 -28.34 -23.31
C VAL A 188 6.99 -27.12 -22.40
N ILE A 189 7.83 -27.11 -21.36
CA ILE A 189 7.82 -26.08 -20.31
C ILE A 189 9.23 -25.53 -20.14
N TYR A 190 9.32 -24.21 -20.05
CA TYR A 190 10.55 -23.47 -19.79
C TYR A 190 10.43 -22.77 -18.44
N ILE A 191 11.48 -22.81 -17.64
CA ILE A 191 11.51 -22.11 -16.35
C ILE A 191 12.77 -21.27 -16.20
N GLY A 192 12.61 -20.10 -15.57
CA GLY A 192 13.71 -19.27 -15.11
C GLY A 192 13.92 -19.49 -13.61
N THR A 193 15.17 -19.71 -13.20
CA THR A 193 15.55 -19.86 -11.79
C THR A 193 16.56 -18.78 -11.39
N TRP A 194 16.88 -18.69 -10.10
CA TRP A 194 18.00 -17.87 -9.64
C TRP A 194 19.38 -18.41 -10.05
N HIS A 195 19.45 -19.54 -10.76
CA HIS A 195 20.69 -20.05 -11.33
C HIS A 195 20.39 -20.81 -12.62
N LEU A 196 20.33 -20.06 -13.74
CA LEU A 196 20.17 -20.55 -15.11
C LEU A 196 18.75 -21.05 -15.48
N PRO A 197 18.42 -21.07 -16.80
CA PRO A 197 17.12 -21.57 -17.25
C PRO A 197 17.12 -23.08 -17.46
N TRP A 198 15.95 -23.67 -17.28
CA TRP A 198 15.71 -25.10 -17.48
C TRP A 198 14.52 -25.34 -18.39
N LYS A 199 14.50 -26.51 -19.02
CA LYS A 199 13.41 -26.94 -19.90
C LYS A 199 13.06 -28.40 -19.65
N THR A 200 11.79 -28.73 -19.83
CA THR A 200 11.32 -30.09 -20.07
C THR A 200 10.58 -30.12 -21.41
N SER A 201 10.63 -31.26 -22.10
CA SER A 201 9.88 -31.52 -23.33
C SER A 201 8.94 -32.72 -23.21
N ASP A 202 8.77 -33.25 -21.99
CA ASP A 202 8.05 -34.49 -21.69
C ASP A 202 7.15 -34.35 -20.44
N GLY A 203 6.67 -33.12 -20.18
CA GLY A 203 5.75 -32.84 -19.07
C GLY A 203 6.41 -32.88 -17.69
N GLY A 204 7.75 -32.84 -17.65
CA GLY A 204 8.57 -32.86 -16.44
C GLY A 204 9.10 -34.23 -16.04
N ALA A 205 9.02 -35.24 -16.91
CA ALA A 205 9.68 -36.53 -16.65
C ALA A 205 11.21 -36.39 -16.71
N SER A 206 11.73 -35.49 -17.55
CA SER A 206 13.14 -35.10 -17.60
C SER A 206 13.30 -33.59 -17.73
N TRP A 207 14.42 -33.09 -17.21
CA TRP A 207 14.78 -31.66 -17.23
C TRP A 207 16.20 -31.45 -17.73
N GLU A 208 16.39 -30.41 -18.53
CA GLU A 208 17.66 -30.03 -19.13
C GLU A 208 18.02 -28.58 -18.81
N LEU A 209 19.29 -28.34 -18.46
CA LEU A 209 19.87 -27.00 -18.40
C LEU A 209 20.03 -26.46 -19.83
N ILE A 210 19.39 -25.33 -20.11
CA ILE A 210 19.34 -24.74 -21.45
C ILE A 210 20.07 -23.40 -21.47
N HIS A 211 21.33 -23.34 -21.03
CA HIS A 211 22.07 -22.06 -20.89
C HIS A 211 23.12 -21.83 -21.99
N THR A 212 23.23 -22.69 -23.00
CA THR A 212 24.27 -22.55 -24.03
C THR A 212 24.16 -21.20 -24.75
N GLY A 213 25.19 -20.37 -24.66
CA GLY A 213 25.21 -19.00 -25.21
C GLY A 213 24.81 -17.90 -24.20
N MET A 214 24.43 -18.27 -22.97
CA MET A 214 24.27 -17.38 -21.82
C MET A 214 25.56 -17.31 -20.99
N ILE A 215 25.58 -16.45 -19.98
CA ILE A 215 26.66 -16.43 -18.98
C ILE A 215 26.32 -17.45 -17.88
N ASP A 216 27.29 -18.26 -17.47
CA ASP A 216 27.13 -19.43 -16.58
C ASP A 216 26.71 -19.14 -15.13
N ASP A 217 26.41 -17.87 -14.81
CA ASP A 217 25.95 -17.41 -13.49
C ASP A 217 24.85 -16.35 -13.69
N SER A 218 23.72 -16.78 -14.25
CA SER A 218 22.62 -15.90 -14.64
C SER A 218 21.34 -16.23 -13.88
N ASP A 219 20.89 -15.31 -13.00
CA ASP A 219 19.51 -15.30 -12.50
C ASP A 219 18.57 -14.99 -13.66
N VAL A 220 17.61 -15.86 -13.93
CA VAL A 220 16.64 -15.70 -15.02
C VAL A 220 15.32 -15.16 -14.46
N PHE A 221 15.00 -13.92 -14.80
CA PHE A 221 13.81 -13.24 -14.29
C PHE A 221 12.55 -13.63 -15.05
N THR A 222 12.61 -13.70 -16.40
CA THR A 222 11.45 -14.07 -17.22
C THR A 222 11.82 -15.04 -18.32
N MET A 223 10.99 -16.06 -18.52
CA MET A 223 10.93 -16.85 -19.74
C MET A 223 9.68 -16.44 -20.54
N THR A 224 9.83 -16.26 -21.85
CA THR A 224 8.71 -15.92 -22.75
C THR A 224 8.83 -16.74 -24.02
N VAL A 225 7.80 -17.50 -24.37
CA VAL A 225 7.71 -18.19 -25.67
C VAL A 225 6.98 -17.28 -26.65
N ASP A 226 7.51 -17.15 -27.88
CA ASP A 226 6.85 -16.37 -28.93
C ASP A 226 5.51 -17.01 -29.29
N ARG A 227 4.44 -16.22 -29.27
CA ARG A 227 3.07 -16.72 -29.47
C ARG A 227 2.77 -17.18 -30.90
N TRP A 228 3.59 -16.77 -31.88
CA TRP A 228 3.44 -17.12 -33.29
C TRP A 228 4.43 -18.20 -33.74
N ASN A 229 5.51 -18.40 -33.00
CA ASN A 229 6.49 -19.43 -33.31
C ASN A 229 7.10 -20.00 -32.03
N ALA A 230 6.62 -21.16 -31.60
CA ALA A 230 7.06 -21.81 -30.36
C ALA A 230 8.56 -22.19 -30.31
N ARG A 231 9.27 -22.18 -31.45
CA ARG A 231 10.74 -22.34 -31.48
C ARG A 231 11.49 -21.08 -31.06
N LYS A 232 10.85 -19.91 -31.10
CA LYS A 232 11.44 -18.66 -30.63
C LYS A 232 11.13 -18.49 -29.14
N VAL A 233 12.19 -18.40 -28.35
CA VAL A 233 12.10 -18.25 -26.90
C VAL A 233 12.97 -17.08 -26.48
N TYR A 234 12.51 -16.32 -25.49
CA TYR A 234 13.20 -15.17 -24.92
C TYR A 234 13.43 -15.41 -23.44
N ALA A 235 14.59 -14.98 -22.95
CA ALA A 235 14.94 -15.02 -21.54
C ALA A 235 15.49 -13.66 -21.12
N THR A 236 15.02 -13.13 -20.00
CA THR A 236 15.66 -12.00 -19.35
C THR A 236 16.43 -12.49 -18.14
N ALA A 237 17.63 -11.95 -17.93
CA ALA A 237 18.50 -12.38 -16.87
C ALA A 237 19.32 -11.23 -16.30
N CYS A 238 19.94 -11.45 -15.13
CA CYS A 238 20.88 -10.48 -14.56
C CYS A 238 22.02 -10.16 -15.54
N SER A 239 22.37 -11.10 -16.43
CA SER A 239 23.39 -10.99 -17.46
C SER A 239 22.94 -10.22 -18.72
N GLY A 240 21.65 -10.14 -19.01
CA GLY A 240 21.07 -9.42 -20.15
C GLY A 240 19.77 -10.06 -20.67
N ILE A 241 19.31 -9.61 -21.83
CA ILE A 241 18.18 -10.21 -22.53
C ILE A 241 18.72 -11.12 -23.64
N TYR A 242 18.14 -12.31 -23.79
CA TYR A 242 18.55 -13.34 -24.73
C TYR A 242 17.37 -13.80 -25.59
N ARG A 243 17.67 -14.24 -26.80
CA ARG A 243 16.74 -14.92 -27.70
C ARG A 243 17.32 -16.24 -28.20
N SER A 244 16.47 -17.22 -28.38
CA SER A 244 16.74 -18.47 -29.09
C SER A 244 15.73 -18.57 -30.24
N ALA A 245 16.14 -19.18 -31.35
CA ALA A 245 15.27 -19.48 -32.51
C ALA A 245 15.07 -20.99 -32.69
N ASP A 246 15.59 -21.80 -31.77
CA ASP A 246 15.72 -23.26 -31.87
C ASP A 246 15.17 -23.98 -30.63
N GLY A 247 14.19 -23.39 -29.94
CA GLY A 247 13.53 -24.01 -28.78
C GLY A 247 14.44 -24.05 -27.55
N ALA A 248 15.19 -22.96 -27.33
CA ALA A 248 16.17 -22.77 -26.27
C ALA A 248 17.43 -23.65 -26.32
N ALA A 249 17.74 -24.27 -27.47
CA ALA A 249 18.98 -25.04 -27.61
C ALA A 249 20.22 -24.12 -27.61
N LYS A 250 20.12 -22.93 -28.21
CA LYS A 250 21.18 -21.92 -28.18
C LYS A 250 20.63 -20.50 -28.04
N TRP A 251 21.26 -19.74 -27.15
CA TRP A 251 20.92 -18.35 -26.88
C TRP A 251 21.86 -17.38 -27.58
N THR A 252 21.28 -16.25 -28.00
CA THR A 252 21.99 -15.09 -28.51
C THR A 252 21.55 -13.86 -27.71
N ARG A 253 22.52 -13.12 -27.17
CA ARG A 253 22.25 -11.90 -26.41
C ARG A 253 21.69 -10.80 -27.32
N ILE A 254 20.54 -10.24 -26.93
CA ILE A 254 19.95 -9.05 -27.53
C ILE A 254 20.73 -7.80 -27.08
N ARG A 255 20.94 -6.86 -28.01
CA ARG A 255 21.67 -5.60 -27.79
C ARG A 255 20.69 -4.40 -27.82
N GLY A 256 21.17 -3.22 -27.45
CA GLY A 256 20.42 -1.96 -27.56
C GLY A 256 19.92 -1.38 -26.24
N ILE A 257 19.70 -2.20 -25.20
CA ILE A 257 19.42 -1.72 -23.84
C ILE A 257 20.74 -1.54 -23.06
N PRO A 258 20.97 -0.39 -22.41
CA PRO A 258 22.17 -0.16 -21.59
C PRO A 258 22.34 -1.19 -20.48
N ALA A 259 23.60 -1.46 -20.10
CA ALA A 259 23.90 -2.43 -19.04
C ALA A 259 23.29 -2.06 -17.67
N SER A 260 23.10 -0.77 -17.37
CA SER A 260 22.43 -0.31 -16.14
C SER A 260 20.94 -0.66 -16.12
N SER A 261 20.30 -0.70 -17.30
CA SER A 261 18.86 -0.93 -17.46
C SER A 261 18.52 -2.38 -17.84
N ARG A 262 19.50 -3.30 -17.81
CA ARG A 262 19.31 -4.69 -18.30
C ARG A 262 18.50 -5.59 -17.38
N ARG A 263 18.24 -5.17 -16.13
CA ARG A 263 17.42 -5.92 -15.17
C ARG A 263 15.95 -5.76 -15.57
N THR A 264 15.49 -6.67 -16.42
CA THR A 264 14.14 -6.70 -16.96
C THR A 264 13.27 -7.65 -16.14
N ARG A 265 12.21 -7.16 -15.52
CA ARG A 265 11.28 -7.95 -14.70
C ARG A 265 10.06 -8.45 -15.48
N SER A 266 9.77 -7.80 -16.60
CA SER A 266 8.66 -8.18 -17.49
C SER A 266 9.10 -8.05 -18.94
N PHE A 267 8.86 -9.09 -19.73
CA PHE A 267 9.14 -9.11 -21.18
C PHE A 267 7.89 -9.54 -21.93
N ALA A 268 7.18 -8.55 -22.47
CA ALA A 268 5.89 -8.75 -23.13
C ALA A 268 6.01 -8.58 -24.64
N GLN A 269 5.21 -9.34 -25.38
CA GLN A 269 5.05 -9.23 -26.83
C GLN A 269 3.66 -8.64 -27.12
N ASP A 270 3.54 -7.71 -28.06
CA ASP A 270 2.24 -7.20 -28.51
C ASP A 270 1.37 -8.38 -28.98
N PRO A 271 0.06 -8.44 -28.68
CA PRO A 271 -0.82 -9.51 -29.17
C PRO A 271 -1.21 -9.38 -30.65
N ASP A 272 -1.13 -8.17 -31.21
CA ASP A 272 -1.59 -7.84 -32.56
C ASP A 272 -0.42 -7.66 -33.54
N ASN A 273 0.83 -7.66 -33.06
CA ASN A 273 2.02 -7.46 -33.90
C ASN A 273 3.24 -8.28 -33.42
N GLN A 274 3.71 -9.21 -34.25
CA GLN A 274 4.82 -10.12 -33.93
C GLN A 274 6.18 -9.44 -33.73
N ASP A 275 6.37 -8.23 -34.26
CA ASP A 275 7.65 -7.54 -34.23
C ASP A 275 7.75 -6.54 -33.07
N VAL A 276 6.68 -6.37 -32.27
CA VAL A 276 6.64 -5.38 -31.19
C VAL A 276 6.83 -6.05 -29.82
N PHE A 277 7.84 -5.58 -29.09
CA PHE A 277 8.22 -6.10 -27.78
C PHE A 277 8.42 -4.98 -26.76
N PHE A 278 8.13 -5.31 -25.50
CA PHE A 278 8.21 -4.40 -24.37
C PHE A 278 9.07 -5.02 -23.28
N ALA A 279 10.12 -4.31 -22.85
CA ALA A 279 10.96 -4.70 -21.73
C ALA A 279 10.73 -3.74 -20.57
N GLY A 280 10.02 -4.22 -19.54
CA GLY A 280 9.84 -3.52 -18.28
C GLY A 280 11.06 -3.74 -17.38
N THR A 281 11.83 -2.68 -17.16
CA THR A 281 13.11 -2.74 -16.44
C THR A 281 13.06 -1.98 -15.12
N THR A 282 14.10 -2.14 -14.30
CA THR A 282 14.32 -1.28 -13.13
C THR A 282 14.70 0.16 -13.48
N GLU A 283 14.90 0.49 -14.75
CA GLU A 283 15.19 1.85 -15.23
C GLU A 283 14.28 2.24 -16.42
N GLY A 284 12.99 1.96 -16.30
CA GLY A 284 11.94 2.34 -17.25
C GLY A 284 11.50 1.24 -18.22
N LEU A 285 10.50 1.56 -19.04
CA LEU A 285 10.05 0.74 -20.15
C LEU A 285 10.91 0.99 -21.39
N TRP A 286 11.30 -0.09 -22.06
CA TRP A 286 11.92 -0.06 -23.38
C TRP A 286 11.01 -0.75 -24.39
N ILE A 287 10.93 -0.20 -25.60
CA ILE A 287 10.08 -0.71 -26.69
C ILE A 287 10.94 -0.99 -27.91
N SER A 288 10.74 -2.15 -28.51
CA SER A 288 11.25 -2.53 -29.83
C SER A 288 10.06 -2.70 -30.77
N GLU A 289 10.17 -2.20 -32.00
CA GLU A 289 9.15 -2.28 -33.05
C GLU A 289 9.67 -3.06 -34.28
N ASP A 290 10.79 -3.76 -34.14
CA ASP A 290 11.54 -4.42 -35.22
C ASP A 290 12.10 -5.79 -34.81
N GLY A 291 11.33 -6.54 -34.01
CA GLY A 291 11.66 -7.90 -33.63
C GLY A 291 12.91 -7.98 -32.73
N THR A 292 13.02 -7.06 -31.76
CA THR A 292 14.13 -6.92 -30.78
C THR A 292 15.46 -6.42 -31.36
N ALA A 293 15.49 -5.89 -32.58
CA ALA A 293 16.72 -5.42 -33.21
C ALA A 293 17.17 -4.05 -32.67
N THR A 294 16.23 -3.13 -32.45
CA THR A 294 16.48 -1.82 -31.83
C THR A 294 15.50 -1.55 -30.69
N TRP A 295 15.90 -0.67 -29.76
CA TRP A 295 15.15 -0.34 -28.56
C TRP A 295 15.14 1.16 -28.32
N ARG A 296 13.98 1.72 -27.98
CA ARG A 296 13.85 3.08 -27.43
C ARG A 296 13.35 3.04 -25.99
N GLN A 297 13.84 3.95 -25.16
CA GLN A 297 13.27 4.19 -23.85
C GLN A 297 11.94 4.94 -23.99
N ALA A 298 10.89 4.45 -23.34
CA ALA A 298 9.52 4.97 -23.42
C ALA A 298 9.04 5.67 -22.14
N THR A 299 9.73 5.46 -21.00
CA THR A 299 9.46 6.14 -19.73
C THR A 299 10.76 6.65 -19.10
N PRO A 300 10.71 7.59 -18.13
CA PRO A 300 11.91 8.00 -17.38
C PRO A 300 12.60 6.83 -16.66
N ARG A 301 13.91 6.94 -16.44
CA ARG A 301 14.72 5.93 -15.73
C ARG A 301 14.34 5.74 -14.27
N SER A 302 13.64 6.70 -13.67
CA SER A 302 13.17 6.60 -12.29
C SER A 302 11.97 5.65 -12.12
N VAL A 303 11.35 5.20 -13.21
CA VAL A 303 10.20 4.29 -13.18
C VAL A 303 10.70 2.85 -13.16
N VAL A 304 10.50 2.14 -12.04
CA VAL A 304 10.70 0.70 -11.96
C VAL A 304 9.44 0.00 -12.45
N VAL A 305 9.55 -0.85 -13.47
CA VAL A 305 8.42 -1.56 -14.08
C VAL A 305 8.42 -3.02 -13.62
N ASN A 306 7.35 -3.44 -12.97
CA ASN A 306 7.15 -4.82 -12.49
C ASN A 306 6.38 -5.66 -13.50
N SER A 307 5.32 -5.10 -14.10
CA SER A 307 4.43 -5.83 -15.00
C SER A 307 4.08 -4.96 -16.21
N VAL A 308 4.07 -5.56 -17.40
CA VAL A 308 3.67 -4.90 -18.65
C VAL A 308 2.48 -5.67 -19.24
N LEU A 309 1.30 -5.04 -19.21
CA LEU A 309 0.10 -5.57 -19.82
C LEU A 309 -0.18 -4.83 -21.14
N VAL A 310 -0.21 -5.57 -22.24
CA VAL A 310 -0.58 -5.07 -23.56
C VAL A 310 -2.01 -5.48 -23.87
N LEU A 311 -2.90 -4.50 -24.03
CA LEU A 311 -4.29 -4.74 -24.40
C LEU A 311 -4.44 -4.80 -25.93
N PRO A 312 -5.47 -5.52 -26.43
CA PRO A 312 -5.85 -5.45 -27.84
C PRO A 312 -6.04 -4.00 -28.31
N GLY A 313 -5.57 -3.68 -29.51
CA GLY A 313 -5.57 -2.33 -30.05
C GLY A 313 -4.35 -1.48 -29.66
N GLY A 314 -3.48 -1.98 -28.76
CA GLY A 314 -2.18 -1.40 -28.44
C GLY A 314 -2.14 -0.42 -27.27
N ALA A 315 -3.18 -0.41 -26.43
CA ALA A 315 -3.10 0.28 -25.14
C ALA A 315 -2.18 -0.50 -24.19
N LEU A 316 -1.39 0.21 -23.40
CA LEU A 316 -0.43 -0.36 -22.46
C LEU A 316 -0.80 0.02 -21.02
N LEU A 317 -0.65 -0.93 -20.11
CA LEU A 317 -0.61 -0.66 -18.68
C LEU A 317 0.70 -1.16 -18.11
N LEU A 318 1.34 -0.34 -17.29
CA LEU A 318 2.51 -0.69 -16.52
C LEU A 318 2.14 -0.77 -15.04
N GLY A 319 2.42 -1.91 -14.41
CA GLY A 319 2.53 -2.00 -12.97
C GLY A 319 3.91 -1.51 -12.54
N THR A 320 3.98 -0.51 -11.66
CA THR A 320 5.25 0.14 -11.27
C THR A 320 5.45 0.14 -9.75
N GLU A 321 6.68 0.38 -9.31
CA GLU A 321 6.96 0.71 -7.89
C GLU A 321 6.67 2.20 -7.62
N GLY A 322 5.84 2.48 -6.63
CA GLY A 322 5.45 3.81 -6.13
C GLY A 322 4.47 4.59 -7.01
N ALA A 323 4.67 4.62 -8.33
CA ALA A 323 3.82 5.38 -9.26
C ALA A 323 2.43 4.77 -9.44
N GLY A 324 2.24 3.50 -9.09
CA GLY A 324 1.02 2.74 -9.33
C GLY A 324 0.94 2.23 -10.76
N VAL A 325 -0.20 2.44 -11.40
CA VAL A 325 -0.44 2.09 -12.79
C VAL A 325 -0.15 3.29 -13.69
N LEU A 326 0.71 3.10 -14.68
CA LEU A 326 0.84 4.03 -15.82
C LEU A 326 0.12 3.45 -17.03
N ARG A 327 -0.65 4.28 -17.73
CA ARG A 327 -1.38 3.90 -18.94
C ARG A 327 -0.88 4.70 -20.14
N SER A 328 -0.82 4.04 -21.29
CA SER A 328 -0.64 4.67 -22.59
C SER A 328 -1.71 4.17 -23.56
N ASP A 329 -2.34 5.10 -24.29
CA ASP A 329 -3.33 4.79 -25.34
C ASP A 329 -2.71 4.80 -26.75
N ASP A 330 -1.41 5.06 -26.86
CA ASP A 330 -0.70 5.31 -28.12
C ASP A 330 0.60 4.49 -28.26
N ARG A 331 0.59 3.26 -27.74
CA ARG A 331 1.73 2.32 -27.77
C ARG A 331 3.01 2.89 -27.12
N GLY A 332 2.84 3.57 -26.00
CA GLY A 332 3.93 4.06 -25.16
C GLY A 332 4.62 5.31 -25.71
N ARG A 333 3.93 6.12 -26.53
CA ARG A 333 4.44 7.43 -26.98
C ARG A 333 4.14 8.50 -25.93
N SER A 334 2.99 8.44 -25.27
CA SER A 334 2.60 9.27 -24.13
C SER A 334 2.04 8.43 -22.99
N TRP A 335 2.09 8.98 -21.78
CA TRP A 335 1.74 8.29 -20.55
C TRP A 335 0.88 9.15 -19.63
N MET A 336 -0.07 8.51 -18.95
CA MET A 336 -0.87 9.09 -17.90
C MET A 336 -0.92 8.16 -16.67
N THR A 337 -1.08 8.73 -15.49
CA THR A 337 -1.35 7.94 -14.28
C THR A 337 -2.76 7.38 -14.33
N SER A 338 -2.93 6.11 -13.95
CA SER A 338 -4.21 5.39 -14.03
C SER A 338 -4.57 4.79 -12.68
N ASN A 339 -4.63 5.63 -11.63
CA ASN A 339 -4.72 5.18 -10.23
C ASN A 339 -6.05 5.52 -9.54
N GLN A 340 -7.08 5.94 -10.28
CA GLN A 340 -8.35 6.32 -9.65
C GLN A 340 -8.95 5.11 -8.92
N GLY A 341 -9.12 5.21 -7.59
CA GLY A 341 -9.64 4.13 -6.74
C GLY A 341 -8.59 3.08 -6.32
N PHE A 342 -7.33 3.26 -6.71
CA PHE A 342 -6.19 2.43 -6.30
C PHE A 342 -5.24 3.23 -5.40
N SER A 343 -4.89 2.67 -4.24
CA SER A 343 -3.87 3.23 -3.35
C SER A 343 -3.20 2.10 -2.57
N GLU A 344 -1.87 2.06 -2.61
CA GLU A 344 -1.01 1.22 -1.78
C GLU A 344 0.08 2.07 -1.10
N ARG A 345 -0.24 3.33 -0.82
CA ARG A 345 0.72 4.24 -0.20
C ARG A 345 0.75 4.07 1.30
N PHE A 346 1.94 4.07 1.88
CA PHE A 346 2.10 4.24 3.33
C PHE A 346 1.99 5.73 3.67
N VAL A 347 0.97 6.08 4.44
CA VAL A 347 0.77 7.46 4.91
C VAL A 347 1.37 7.66 6.30
N SER A 348 2.34 8.56 6.41
CA SER A 348 3.04 8.83 7.67
C SER A 348 2.29 9.82 8.58
N ARG A 349 1.65 10.84 8.00
CA ARG A 349 1.00 11.94 8.72
C ARG A 349 -0.24 12.44 7.99
N ILE A 350 -1.23 12.87 8.76
CA ILE A 350 -2.49 13.45 8.28
C ILE A 350 -2.71 14.79 8.99
N VAL A 351 -2.83 15.88 8.23
CA VAL A 351 -3.08 17.23 8.78
C VAL A 351 -4.32 17.83 8.13
N PHE A 352 -5.30 18.19 8.96
CA PHE A 352 -6.44 19.00 8.54
C PHE A 352 -6.06 20.49 8.61
N ASP A 353 -5.84 21.11 7.45
CA ASP A 353 -5.60 22.54 7.32
C ASP A 353 -6.96 23.25 7.17
N THR A 354 -7.54 23.64 8.29
CA THR A 354 -8.84 24.30 8.33
C THR A 354 -8.83 25.67 7.67
N ALA A 355 -7.73 26.41 7.79
CA ALA A 355 -7.59 27.74 7.21
C ALA A 355 -7.49 27.66 5.68
N GLY A 356 -6.66 26.73 5.18
CA GLY A 356 -6.53 26.43 3.75
C GLY A 356 -7.65 25.57 3.17
N ARG A 357 -8.62 25.13 3.98
CA ARG A 357 -9.76 24.27 3.61
C ARG A 357 -9.33 23.01 2.84
N ARG A 358 -8.29 22.34 3.34
CA ARG A 358 -7.69 21.16 2.70
C ARG A 358 -7.24 20.13 3.71
N VAL A 359 -6.98 18.93 3.23
CA VAL A 359 -6.33 17.86 3.98
C VAL A 359 -4.97 17.60 3.33
N LEU A 360 -3.94 17.52 4.16
CA LEU A 360 -2.57 17.22 3.76
C LEU A 360 -2.17 15.86 4.28
N THR A 361 -1.37 15.15 3.50
CA THR A 361 -0.82 13.85 3.91
C THR A 361 0.62 13.69 3.45
N GLY A 362 1.46 13.16 4.33
CA GLY A 362 2.84 12.79 4.02
C GLY A 362 2.94 11.33 3.64
N ILE A 363 3.76 11.00 2.65
CA ILE A 363 4.03 9.62 2.21
C ILE A 363 5.40 9.18 2.68
N TRP A 364 5.47 7.94 3.16
CA TRP A 364 6.69 7.25 3.54
C TRP A 364 6.89 5.99 2.69
N GLY A 365 8.13 5.50 2.58
CA GLY A 365 8.46 4.28 1.82
C GLY A 365 8.55 4.44 0.29
N ASP A 366 8.16 5.59 -0.28
CA ASP A 366 8.23 5.85 -1.72
C ASP A 366 8.96 7.18 -1.99
N ARG A 367 10.26 7.09 -2.28
CA ARG A 367 11.11 8.27 -2.49
C ARG A 367 10.88 8.98 -3.82
N ASN A 368 10.41 8.28 -4.85
CA ASN A 368 10.31 8.85 -6.20
C ASN A 368 8.91 9.39 -6.48
N HIS A 369 7.87 8.77 -5.93
CA HIS A 369 6.48 9.14 -6.20
C HIS A 369 5.69 9.47 -4.91
N GLY A 370 6.33 9.44 -3.75
CA GLY A 370 5.78 9.95 -2.48
C GLY A 370 5.86 11.47 -2.35
N GLY A 371 6.17 11.96 -1.16
CA GLY A 371 6.13 13.39 -0.83
C GLY A 371 4.84 13.79 -0.11
N VAL A 372 4.34 15.00 -0.39
CA VAL A 372 3.14 15.54 0.27
C VAL A 372 1.99 15.60 -0.72
N PHE A 373 0.83 15.10 -0.33
CA PHE A 373 -0.40 15.18 -1.12
C PHE A 373 -1.43 16.07 -0.43
N SER A 374 -2.24 16.76 -1.22
CA SER A 374 -3.32 17.63 -0.77
C SER A 374 -4.63 17.25 -1.43
N ALA A 375 -5.74 17.44 -0.72
CA ALA A 375 -7.08 17.37 -1.26
C ALA A 375 -7.99 18.45 -0.65
N PRO A 376 -8.98 18.98 -1.39
CA PRO A 376 -9.95 19.93 -0.85
C PRO A 376 -10.92 19.27 0.15
N SER A 377 -10.99 17.94 0.17
CA SER A 377 -11.76 17.16 1.12
C SER A 377 -11.11 15.80 1.34
N PRO A 378 -11.43 15.08 2.43
CA PRO A 378 -10.95 13.71 2.66
C PRO A 378 -11.20 12.74 1.50
N ARG A 379 -12.24 12.96 0.68
CA ARG A 379 -12.60 12.12 -0.47
C ARG A 379 -11.83 12.46 -1.75
N GLY A 380 -10.90 13.41 -1.68
CA GLY A 380 -10.18 13.91 -2.84
C GLY A 380 -10.90 15.03 -3.58
N PRO A 381 -10.52 15.28 -4.86
CA PRO A 381 -9.40 14.62 -5.54
C PRO A 381 -8.06 14.95 -4.85
N TRP A 382 -7.16 13.98 -4.80
CA TRP A 382 -5.82 14.14 -4.24
C TRP A 382 -4.82 14.51 -5.34
N SER A 383 -3.94 15.45 -5.04
CA SER A 383 -2.81 15.82 -5.89
C SER A 383 -1.53 15.94 -5.07
N ARG A 384 -0.39 15.59 -5.68
CA ARG A 384 0.93 15.82 -5.07
C ARG A 384 1.24 17.33 -5.10
N ILE A 385 1.73 17.87 -4.00
CA ILE A 385 2.21 19.25 -3.90
C ILE A 385 3.63 19.30 -4.42
N GLY A 386 3.87 20.06 -5.48
CA GLY A 386 5.18 20.47 -5.98
C GLY A 386 6.20 19.35 -6.29
N PRO A 387 7.15 19.55 -7.21
CA PRO A 387 8.37 18.75 -7.26
C PRO A 387 9.38 19.20 -6.18
N GLY A 388 10.50 18.52 -6.03
CA GLY A 388 11.63 18.93 -5.17
C GLY A 388 11.78 18.14 -3.87
N LEU A 389 10.88 17.19 -3.59
CA LEU A 389 11.03 16.21 -2.50
C LEU A 389 11.43 14.81 -3.00
N GLU A 390 11.71 14.65 -4.30
CA GLU A 390 12.17 13.37 -4.84
C GLU A 390 13.46 12.92 -4.13
N GLY A 391 13.53 11.64 -3.77
CA GLY A 391 14.63 11.10 -2.98
C GLY A 391 14.51 11.34 -1.48
N ARG A 392 13.40 11.87 -0.98
CA ARG A 392 13.17 12.19 0.45
C ARG A 392 11.90 11.56 0.99
N GLU A 393 11.94 11.17 2.25
CA GLU A 393 10.83 10.59 3.00
C GLU A 393 10.17 11.66 3.87
N VAL A 394 8.85 11.80 3.83
CA VAL A 394 8.13 12.78 4.67
C VAL A 394 7.79 12.16 6.01
N LEU A 395 8.40 12.66 7.09
CA LEU A 395 8.28 12.14 8.44
C LEU A 395 7.33 12.98 9.32
N SER A 396 7.32 14.30 9.10
CA SER A 396 6.43 15.23 9.80
C SER A 396 5.94 16.36 8.88
N LEU A 397 4.77 16.91 9.23
CA LEU A 397 4.10 17.98 8.50
C LEU A 397 3.58 19.03 9.48
N ALA A 398 3.75 20.31 9.15
CA ALA A 398 3.13 21.42 9.85
C ALA A 398 2.58 22.45 8.87
N VAL A 399 1.59 23.23 9.32
CA VAL A 399 1.02 24.35 8.58
C VAL A 399 1.36 25.64 9.34
N ALA A 400 1.88 26.62 8.60
CA ALA A 400 2.25 27.94 9.09
C ALA A 400 1.59 28.99 8.19
N GLY A 401 0.45 29.52 8.62
CA GLY A 401 -0.39 30.38 7.77
C GLY A 401 -0.88 29.61 6.54
N SER A 402 -0.52 30.07 5.34
CA SER A 402 -0.81 29.38 4.08
C SER A 402 0.28 28.36 3.68
N GLN A 403 1.42 28.35 4.37
CA GLN A 403 2.58 27.57 4.02
C GLN A 403 2.52 26.17 4.63
N VAL A 404 3.14 25.21 3.94
CA VAL A 404 3.32 23.84 4.43
C VAL A 404 4.80 23.60 4.67
N LEU A 405 5.12 23.11 5.86
CA LEU A 405 6.43 22.62 6.25
C LEU A 405 6.45 21.09 6.15
N ALA A 406 7.50 20.54 5.54
CA ALA A 406 7.75 19.12 5.49
C ALA A 406 9.11 18.82 6.15
N GLY A 407 9.06 18.09 7.27
CA GLY A 407 10.22 17.47 7.88
C GLY A 407 10.52 16.14 7.20
N THR A 408 11.74 15.97 6.69
CA THR A 408 12.12 14.78 5.94
C THR A 408 13.24 13.97 6.60
N ASP A 409 13.62 12.85 5.99
CA ASP A 409 14.81 12.09 6.36
C ASP A 409 16.13 12.83 6.09
N ASP A 410 16.11 13.89 5.27
CA ASP A 410 17.26 14.72 4.93
C ASP A 410 16.82 16.17 4.64
N GLY A 411 16.63 16.94 5.71
CA GLY A 411 16.34 18.37 5.68
C GLY A 411 14.91 18.78 6.05
N LEU A 412 14.68 20.09 5.99
CA LEU A 412 13.38 20.70 6.20
C LEU A 412 13.01 21.51 4.96
N PHE A 413 11.77 21.39 4.51
CA PHE A 413 11.30 22.00 3.28
C PHE A 413 10.03 22.81 3.53
N LEU A 414 9.86 23.85 2.71
CA LEU A 414 8.72 24.75 2.75
C LEU A 414 8.09 24.83 1.36
N SER A 415 6.77 24.75 1.29
CA SER A 415 5.97 25.10 0.12
C SER A 415 4.97 26.19 0.48
N ALA A 416 4.97 27.29 -0.28
CA ALA A 416 3.99 28.36 -0.19
C ALA A 416 2.98 28.34 -1.37
N ASP A 417 3.33 27.61 -2.44
CA ASP A 417 2.51 27.42 -3.63
C ASP A 417 2.50 25.91 -3.95
N PRO A 418 1.32 25.26 -4.00
CA PRO A 418 1.21 23.85 -4.32
C PRO A 418 1.78 23.44 -5.69
N ALA A 419 1.91 24.38 -6.64
CA ALA A 419 2.45 24.12 -7.98
C ALA A 419 3.96 24.36 -8.08
N ALA A 420 4.55 25.11 -7.15
CA ALA A 420 5.97 25.44 -7.17
C ALA A 420 6.83 24.31 -6.55
N PRO A 421 8.11 24.21 -6.93
CA PRO A 421 9.04 23.31 -6.26
C PRO A 421 9.18 23.61 -4.76
N TRP A 422 9.35 22.57 -3.96
CA TRP A 422 9.66 22.69 -2.54
C TRP A 422 10.99 23.42 -2.34
N ARG A 423 10.98 24.42 -1.45
CA ARG A 423 12.18 25.15 -1.08
C ARG A 423 12.80 24.51 0.15
N ARG A 424 14.02 23.98 0.02
CA ARG A 424 14.81 23.54 1.17
C ARG A 424 15.18 24.74 2.05
N LEU A 425 14.91 24.63 3.35
CA LEU A 425 15.28 25.65 4.33
C LEU A 425 16.74 25.44 4.78
N PRO A 426 17.59 26.48 4.77
CA PRO A 426 19.01 26.33 5.10
C PRO A 426 19.20 26.14 6.59
N THR A 427 19.46 24.91 7.03
CA THR A 427 19.67 24.57 8.45
C THR A 427 21.12 24.83 8.90
N LEU A 428 21.59 26.06 8.70
CA LEU A 428 22.96 26.48 8.98
C LEU A 428 23.20 26.71 10.47
N ILE A 429 24.09 25.92 11.08
CA ILE A 429 24.55 26.09 12.48
C ILE A 429 26.07 26.15 12.48
N GLY A 430 26.64 27.27 12.93
CA GLY A 430 28.09 27.46 12.95
C GLY A 430 28.74 27.40 11.56
N GLY A 431 28.02 27.80 10.51
CA GLY A 431 28.49 27.77 9.12
C GLY A 431 28.34 26.43 8.41
N VAL A 432 27.83 25.39 9.10
CA VAL A 432 27.57 24.06 8.52
C VAL A 432 26.08 23.87 8.33
N ASP A 433 25.66 23.48 7.13
CA ASP A 433 24.27 23.10 6.87
C ASP A 433 24.06 21.66 7.35
N LEU A 434 23.17 21.47 8.31
CA LEU A 434 23.00 20.19 8.99
C LEU A 434 22.17 19.17 8.20
N HIS A 435 21.31 19.62 7.29
CA HIS A 435 20.34 18.78 6.56
C HIS A 435 19.72 17.67 7.44
N PRO A 436 19.15 18.02 8.61
CA PRO A 436 18.83 17.04 9.63
C PRO A 436 17.71 16.11 9.19
N ARG A 437 17.71 14.88 9.71
CA ARG A 437 16.49 14.06 9.78
C ARG A 437 15.52 14.71 10.75
N VAL A 438 14.39 15.21 10.27
CA VAL A 438 13.40 15.91 11.07
C VAL A 438 12.29 14.94 11.48
N THR A 439 12.31 14.51 12.73
CA THR A 439 11.33 13.57 13.31
C THR A 439 9.98 14.24 13.59
N ASP A 440 10.00 15.52 13.94
CA ASP A 440 8.80 16.32 14.13
C ASP A 440 9.05 17.80 13.82
N VAL A 441 8.09 18.47 13.20
CA VAL A 441 8.13 19.91 12.95
C VAL A 441 6.84 20.53 13.46
N VAL A 442 6.95 21.65 14.17
CA VAL A 442 5.80 22.44 14.63
C VAL A 442 6.01 23.91 14.31
N ALA A 443 4.93 24.57 13.88
CA ALA A 443 4.88 26.02 13.74
C ALA A 443 4.14 26.61 14.93
N LEU A 444 4.81 27.49 15.69
CA LEU A 444 4.20 28.26 16.78
C LEU A 444 3.50 29.52 16.24
N SER A 445 3.96 30.00 15.09
CA SER A 445 3.36 31.07 14.28
C SER A 445 3.87 30.92 12.84
N ASP A 446 3.48 31.85 11.96
CA ASP A 446 3.97 31.91 10.57
C ASP A 446 5.49 32.21 10.46
N GLN A 447 6.15 32.55 11.57
CA GLN A 447 7.58 32.88 11.62
C GLN A 447 8.38 32.00 12.58
N VAL A 448 7.74 31.46 13.62
CA VAL A 448 8.45 30.73 14.67
C VAL A 448 8.26 29.23 14.50
N PHE A 449 9.34 28.53 14.15
CA PHE A 449 9.33 27.10 13.89
C PHE A 449 10.25 26.35 14.85
N LEU A 450 9.87 25.13 15.21
CA LEU A 450 10.70 24.16 15.91
C LEU A 450 10.80 22.87 15.10
N ALA A 451 12.01 22.32 14.99
CA ALA A 451 12.28 21.03 14.37
C ALA A 451 12.99 20.12 15.36
N ALA A 452 12.44 18.93 15.56
CA ALA A 452 13.01 17.85 16.36
C ALA A 452 13.87 16.98 15.46
N SER A 453 15.02 16.57 15.96
CA SER A 453 15.97 15.75 15.21
C SER A 453 16.81 14.88 16.16
N PRO A 454 17.38 13.76 15.66
CA PRO A 454 18.40 13.00 16.39
C PRO A 454 19.62 13.83 16.81
N GLN A 455 19.90 14.94 16.11
CA GLN A 455 20.97 15.88 16.42
C GLN A 455 20.53 17.01 17.39
N GLY A 456 19.30 16.96 17.88
CA GLY A 456 18.69 17.91 18.81
C GLY A 456 17.68 18.86 18.17
N ILE A 457 17.28 19.88 18.94
CA ILE A 457 16.28 20.87 18.46
C ILE A 457 16.94 21.94 17.62
N LEU A 458 16.27 22.28 16.52
CA LEU A 458 16.50 23.53 15.79
C LEU A 458 15.29 24.45 15.96
N ARG A 459 15.57 25.74 16.11
CA ARG A 459 14.56 26.79 16.26
C ARG A 459 14.80 27.92 15.26
N SER A 460 13.73 28.38 14.62
CA SER A 460 13.73 29.55 13.75
C SER A 460 12.75 30.60 14.27
N LEU A 461 13.06 31.87 14.03
CA LEU A 461 12.24 33.04 14.40
C LEU A 461 11.78 33.87 13.18
N ASP A 462 12.20 33.49 11.98
CA ASP A 462 12.12 34.28 10.76
C ASP A 462 11.62 33.45 9.57
N GLY A 463 10.71 32.51 9.84
CA GLY A 463 10.09 31.69 8.80
C GLY A 463 11.06 30.69 8.17
N GLY A 464 12.05 30.23 8.93
CA GLY A 464 13.03 29.23 8.49
C GLY A 464 14.20 29.80 7.70
N ALA A 465 14.39 31.12 7.66
CA ALA A 465 15.53 31.74 6.99
C ALA A 465 16.83 31.54 7.78
N THR A 466 16.76 31.62 9.11
CA THR A 466 17.86 31.28 10.02
C THR A 466 17.42 30.30 11.10
N TRP A 467 18.37 29.48 11.54
CA TRP A 467 18.17 28.46 12.56
C TRP A 467 19.20 28.59 13.66
N ARG A 468 18.78 28.30 14.89
CA ARG A 468 19.66 28.23 16.05
C ARG A 468 19.32 27.05 16.94
N ARG A 469 20.30 26.61 17.70
CA ARG A 469 20.06 25.69 18.83
C ARG A 469 19.47 26.46 20.01
N PRO A 470 18.73 25.79 20.91
CA PRO A 470 18.28 26.40 22.16
C PRO A 470 19.45 27.01 22.94
N SER A 471 19.19 28.11 23.64
CA SER A 471 20.22 28.84 24.40
C SER A 471 20.61 28.12 25.70
N LEU A 472 19.72 27.29 26.24
CA LEU A 472 19.94 26.51 27.46
C LEU A 472 19.04 25.26 27.48
N GLY A 473 19.55 24.14 28.00
CA GLY A 473 18.74 22.95 28.28
C GLY A 473 19.00 21.78 27.33
N MET A 474 17.99 21.36 26.58
CA MET A 474 18.00 20.12 25.81
C MET A 474 18.91 20.20 24.58
N TRP A 475 20.14 19.70 24.70
CA TRP A 475 21.13 19.59 23.60
C TRP A 475 21.14 18.21 22.91
N GLY A 476 20.46 17.22 23.48
CA GLY A 476 20.37 15.85 22.95
C GLY A 476 19.19 15.65 21.99
N PRO A 477 18.97 14.42 21.50
CA PRO A 477 17.93 14.08 20.53
C PRO A 477 16.53 14.51 20.97
N ALA A 478 15.70 14.91 20.01
CA ALA A 478 14.27 15.14 20.21
C ALA A 478 13.46 14.30 19.22
N SER A 479 12.35 13.71 19.67
CA SER A 479 11.51 12.82 18.86
C SER A 479 10.15 13.42 18.48
N SER A 480 9.50 14.16 19.38
CA SER A 480 8.18 14.76 19.13
C SER A 480 7.95 16.00 19.98
N PHE A 481 7.08 16.89 19.51
CA PHE A 481 6.63 18.08 20.23
C PHE A 481 5.13 18.07 20.52
N ALA A 482 4.76 18.64 21.67
CA ALA A 482 3.40 19.10 21.95
C ALA A 482 3.41 20.61 22.17
N VAL A 483 2.52 21.34 21.51
CA VAL A 483 2.39 22.80 21.63
C VAL A 483 1.07 23.14 22.33
N SER A 484 1.11 23.97 23.37
CA SER A 484 -0.11 24.44 24.03
C SER A 484 -0.85 25.42 23.14
N ARG A 485 -2.17 25.24 23.01
CA ARG A 485 -3.07 26.21 22.37
C ARG A 485 -3.59 27.29 23.34
N ARG A 486 -3.30 27.14 24.65
CA ARG A 486 -3.81 28.02 25.71
C ARG A 486 -2.74 28.94 26.26
N THR A 487 -1.54 28.41 26.46
CA THR A 487 -0.41 29.14 27.03
C THR A 487 0.63 29.37 25.94
N LEU A 488 0.76 30.63 25.52
CA LEU A 488 1.73 31.02 24.51
C LEU A 488 3.16 30.65 24.96
N GLY A 489 3.93 30.04 24.07
CA GLY A 489 5.32 29.66 24.33
C GLY A 489 5.49 28.37 25.14
N LEU A 490 4.41 27.77 25.66
CA LEU A 490 4.47 26.47 26.32
C LEU A 490 4.59 25.35 25.29
N VAL A 491 5.72 24.66 25.33
CA VAL A 491 6.03 23.51 24.47
C VAL A 491 6.61 22.38 25.33
N LEU A 492 6.15 21.16 25.09
CA LEU A 492 6.77 19.95 25.63
C LEU A 492 7.49 19.21 24.50
N ALA A 493 8.67 18.68 24.78
CA ALA A 493 9.42 17.84 23.87
C ALA A 493 9.64 16.46 24.50
N ALA A 494 9.44 15.42 23.70
CA ALA A 494 9.84 14.06 24.01
C ALA A 494 11.26 13.79 23.47
N SER A 495 12.04 13.02 24.24
CA SER A 495 13.41 12.64 23.93
C SER A 495 13.68 11.23 24.51
N PRO A 496 14.64 10.47 23.96
CA PRO A 496 15.19 9.28 24.63
C PRO A 496 15.70 9.56 26.06
N LEU A 497 16.01 10.82 26.39
CA LEU A 497 16.49 11.24 27.70
C LEU A 497 15.36 11.64 28.68
N GLY A 498 14.10 11.70 28.21
CA GLY A 498 12.94 12.10 28.99
C GLY A 498 12.11 13.21 28.35
N PHE A 499 11.31 13.89 29.16
CA PHE A 499 10.45 14.99 28.72
C PHE A 499 11.00 16.34 29.18
N PHE A 500 11.08 17.27 28.24
CA PHE A 500 11.59 18.62 28.46
C PHE A 500 10.50 19.65 28.20
N LYS A 501 10.41 20.66 29.05
CA LYS A 501 9.43 21.74 28.94
C LYS A 501 10.12 23.07 28.64
N SER A 502 9.54 23.81 27.71
CA SER A 502 9.84 25.21 27.46
C SER A 502 8.60 26.06 27.69
N VAL A 503 8.80 27.29 28.19
CA VAL A 503 7.75 28.30 28.39
C VAL A 503 8.02 29.58 27.60
N ASP A 504 9.08 29.59 26.79
CA ASP A 504 9.54 30.73 25.98
C ASP A 504 9.57 30.42 24.48
N GLY A 505 8.74 29.45 24.06
CA GLY A 505 8.60 29.05 22.67
C GLY A 505 9.81 28.28 22.15
N GLY A 506 10.45 27.49 23.00
CA GLY A 506 11.51 26.55 22.66
C GLY A 506 12.94 27.11 22.69
N ASP A 507 13.18 28.27 23.30
CA ASP A 507 14.55 28.82 23.44
C ASP A 507 15.29 28.23 24.64
N ARG A 508 14.58 28.00 25.75
CA ARG A 508 15.12 27.35 26.94
C ARG A 508 14.27 26.16 27.33
N TRP A 509 14.93 25.09 27.75
CA TRP A 509 14.29 23.82 28.09
C TRP A 509 14.71 23.33 29.46
N VAL A 510 13.76 22.81 30.22
CA VAL A 510 13.97 22.19 31.53
C VAL A 510 13.50 20.74 31.48
N LEU A 511 14.35 19.80 31.90
CA LEU A 511 13.94 18.41 32.09
C LEU A 511 12.87 18.35 33.19
N VAL A 512 11.66 17.90 32.85
CA VAL A 512 10.54 17.78 33.80
C VAL A 512 10.28 16.34 34.23
N SER A 513 10.69 15.37 33.42
CA SER A 513 10.56 13.95 33.76
C SER A 513 11.59 13.11 33.01
N ARG A 514 12.05 12.00 33.60
CA ARG A 514 12.99 11.07 32.95
C ARG A 514 12.31 10.04 32.03
N GLY A 515 11.03 10.22 31.72
CA GLY A 515 10.35 9.44 30.69
C GLY A 515 9.27 8.49 31.23
N LEU A 516 8.96 7.47 30.45
CA LEU A 516 7.88 6.50 30.68
C LEU A 516 8.44 5.15 31.21
N GLY A 517 9.59 5.17 31.88
CA GLY A 517 10.35 3.96 32.23
C GLY A 517 11.25 3.51 31.07
N ALA A 518 11.18 2.23 30.70
CA ALA A 518 12.02 1.64 29.64
C ALA A 518 11.47 1.84 28.22
N THR A 519 10.55 2.79 28.02
CA THR A 519 9.91 3.06 26.72
C THR A 519 9.98 4.53 26.36
N GLU A 520 9.99 4.79 25.05
CA GLU A 520 9.98 6.13 24.47
C GLU A 520 8.59 6.49 23.95
N ALA A 521 8.33 7.79 23.82
CA ALA A 521 7.09 8.28 23.23
C ALA A 521 7.21 8.45 21.71
N HIS A 522 6.21 7.98 20.95
CA HIS A 522 6.11 8.22 19.50
C HIS A 522 5.53 9.60 19.20
N THR A 523 4.42 9.95 19.86
CA THR A 523 3.79 11.26 19.75
C THR A 523 3.32 11.74 21.11
N ILE A 524 3.37 13.05 21.32
CA ILE A 524 2.83 13.71 22.49
C ILE A 524 1.83 14.79 22.08
N ALA A 525 0.76 14.95 22.87
CA ALA A 525 -0.25 15.98 22.62
C ALA A 525 -0.79 16.55 23.93
N PHE A 526 -0.85 17.87 24.02
CA PHE A 526 -1.64 18.56 25.05
C PHE A 526 -3.13 18.36 24.77
N VAL A 527 -3.92 18.27 25.84
CA VAL A 527 -5.36 18.43 25.73
C VAL A 527 -5.68 19.90 25.40
N PRO A 528 -6.35 20.22 24.28
CA PRO A 528 -6.53 21.62 23.88
C PRO A 528 -7.32 22.48 24.88
N SER A 529 -8.26 21.87 25.62
CA SER A 529 -9.06 22.54 26.66
C SER A 529 -8.33 22.69 27.99
N ASP A 530 -7.31 21.89 28.28
CA ASP A 530 -6.52 21.91 29.52
C ASP A 530 -5.07 21.51 29.25
N ASP A 531 -4.18 22.50 29.16
CA ASP A 531 -2.77 22.29 28.86
C ASP A 531 -1.95 21.82 30.08
N ARG A 532 -2.59 21.44 31.19
CA ARG A 532 -1.99 20.62 32.24
C ARG A 532 -1.96 19.14 31.85
N VAL A 533 -2.92 18.70 31.05
CA VAL A 533 -3.07 17.30 30.67
C VAL A 533 -2.34 17.03 29.35
N VAL A 534 -1.52 15.99 29.35
CA VAL A 534 -0.73 15.56 28.18
C VAL A 534 -0.90 14.07 28.00
N TYR A 535 -1.04 13.64 26.75
CA TYR A 535 -1.00 12.24 26.36
C TYR A 535 0.27 11.93 25.59
N ALA A 536 0.82 10.72 25.80
CA ALA A 536 1.97 10.21 25.09
C ALA A 536 1.69 8.79 24.60
N THR A 537 1.86 8.53 23.30
CA THR A 537 1.78 7.17 22.77
C THR A 537 3.15 6.51 22.76
N SER A 538 3.22 5.17 22.77
CA SER A 538 4.47 4.41 22.90
C SER A 538 4.30 2.97 22.41
N THR A 539 5.41 2.24 22.29
CA THR A 539 5.45 0.79 22.05
C THR A 539 4.83 -0.05 23.18
N ARG A 540 4.53 0.56 24.34
CA ARG A 540 3.97 -0.12 25.52
C ARG A 540 2.63 0.45 25.97
N GLY A 541 1.92 1.15 25.08
CA GLY A 541 0.59 1.68 25.34
C GLY A 541 0.51 3.21 25.30
N LEU A 542 -0.62 3.72 25.79
CA LEU A 542 -0.90 5.14 25.96
C LEU A 542 -0.62 5.58 27.40
N PHE A 543 -0.01 6.74 27.58
CA PHE A 543 0.29 7.34 28.89
C PHE A 543 -0.36 8.72 29.02
N ARG A 544 -0.74 9.08 30.24
CA ARG A 544 -1.37 10.35 30.62
C ARG A 544 -0.61 11.02 31.75
N SER A 545 -0.30 12.29 31.56
CA SER A 545 0.18 13.23 32.56
C SER A 545 -0.94 14.22 32.90
N LYS A 546 -1.04 14.63 34.18
CA LYS A 546 -1.95 15.70 34.64
C LYS A 546 -1.22 16.96 35.12
N ASP A 547 0.09 17.01 34.96
CA ASP A 547 0.98 18.04 35.49
C ASP A 547 2.06 18.49 34.47
N GLN A 548 1.67 18.60 33.20
CA GLN A 548 2.53 19.07 32.10
C GLN A 548 3.77 18.21 31.84
N GLY A 549 3.64 16.90 32.00
CA GLY A 549 4.66 15.90 31.68
C GLY A 549 5.65 15.65 32.81
N ALA A 550 5.39 16.14 34.02
CA ALA A 550 6.24 15.89 35.18
C ALA A 550 6.04 14.46 35.72
N THR A 551 4.80 14.00 35.82
CA THR A 551 4.44 12.63 36.19
C THR A 551 3.53 11.98 35.16
N TRP A 552 3.74 10.68 34.94
CA TRP A 552 3.03 9.90 33.93
C TRP A 552 2.40 8.66 34.53
N SER A 553 1.20 8.34 34.06
CA SER A 553 0.46 7.12 34.39
C SER A 553 0.04 6.42 33.11
N GLN A 554 0.16 5.10 33.06
CA GLN A 554 -0.35 4.34 31.91
C GLN A 554 -1.88 4.43 31.89
N VAL A 555 -2.45 4.70 30.72
CA VAL A 555 -3.90 4.75 30.51
C VAL A 555 -4.42 3.32 30.46
N THR A 556 -5.56 3.07 31.11
CA THR A 556 -6.22 1.76 31.17
C THR A 556 -7.66 1.87 30.65
N GLY A 557 -8.53 0.91 30.96
CA GLY A 557 -9.95 1.01 30.61
C GLY A 557 -10.32 0.50 29.21
N GLY A 558 -9.60 -0.50 28.71
CA GLY A 558 -9.94 -1.22 27.47
C GLY A 558 -9.03 -0.94 26.27
N ILE A 559 -8.10 0.02 26.38
CA ILE A 559 -7.04 0.23 25.41
C ILE A 559 -5.87 -0.75 25.66
N PRO A 560 -5.22 -1.32 24.62
CA PRO A 560 -4.13 -2.27 24.80
C PRO A 560 -2.80 -1.60 25.21
N PHE A 561 -1.91 -2.40 25.81
CA PHE A 561 -0.57 -1.98 26.26
C PHE A 561 0.51 -2.36 25.23
N THR A 562 0.26 -2.01 23.98
CA THR A 562 1.00 -2.43 22.79
C THR A 562 1.46 -1.18 22.03
N ASP A 563 1.87 -1.31 20.77
CA ASP A 563 2.37 -0.18 19.98
C ASP A 563 1.25 0.77 19.58
N ILE A 564 0.99 1.76 20.43
CA ILE A 564 0.04 2.83 20.16
C ILE A 564 0.77 3.92 19.38
N THR A 565 0.34 4.18 18.16
CA THR A 565 1.04 5.08 17.23
C THR A 565 0.24 6.33 16.90
N GLY A 566 -1.06 6.18 16.63
CA GLY A 566 -1.96 7.29 16.35
C GLY A 566 -2.59 7.85 17.63
N LEU A 567 -2.72 9.18 17.70
CA LEU A 567 -3.41 9.88 18.77
C LEU A 567 -4.08 11.13 18.23
N TYR A 568 -5.36 11.30 18.57
CA TYR A 568 -6.07 12.55 18.38
C TYR A 568 -6.88 12.89 19.62
N VAL A 569 -6.72 14.11 20.11
CA VAL A 569 -7.48 14.64 21.25
C VAL A 569 -8.41 15.73 20.73
N ARG A 570 -9.73 15.53 20.87
CA ARG A 570 -10.70 16.56 20.45
C ARG A 570 -10.53 17.82 21.29
N PRO A 571 -10.89 19.00 20.75
CA PRO A 571 -10.83 20.25 21.49
C PRO A 571 -11.64 20.28 22.80
N ASP A 572 -12.64 19.40 22.94
CA ASP A 572 -13.39 19.23 24.19
C ASP A 572 -12.56 18.61 25.32
N GLY A 573 -11.47 17.92 25.00
CA GLY A 573 -10.63 17.17 25.94
C GLY A 573 -11.25 15.91 26.53
N ARG A 574 -12.46 15.54 26.08
CA ARG A 574 -13.20 14.35 26.52
C ARG A 574 -13.15 13.25 25.48
N THR A 575 -13.23 13.60 24.20
CA THR A 575 -13.20 12.60 23.14
C THR A 575 -11.77 12.40 22.64
N LEU A 576 -11.28 11.16 22.70
CA LEU A 576 -9.96 10.78 22.22
C LEU A 576 -10.06 9.63 21.24
N TYR A 577 -9.11 9.58 20.31
CA TYR A 577 -8.90 8.46 19.41
C TYR A 577 -7.45 7.99 19.49
N ALA A 578 -7.25 6.67 19.49
CA ALA A 578 -5.94 6.05 19.46
C ALA A 578 -5.94 4.85 18.50
N SER A 579 -4.78 4.49 17.95
CA SER A 579 -4.61 3.29 17.12
C SER A 579 -3.49 2.39 17.59
N ASP A 580 -3.66 1.08 17.40
CA ASP A 580 -2.65 0.05 17.65
C ASP A 580 -2.06 -0.44 16.32
N PHE A 581 -0.73 -0.42 16.20
CA PHE A 581 0.00 -0.88 15.02
C PHE A 581 0.47 -2.33 15.12
N THR A 582 0.59 -2.90 16.32
CA THR A 582 1.05 -4.30 16.53
C THR A 582 -0.09 -5.29 16.31
N TRP A 583 -1.15 -5.18 17.12
CA TRP A 583 -2.29 -6.12 17.08
C TRP A 583 -3.50 -5.57 16.36
N GLY A 584 -3.43 -4.30 15.95
CA GLY A 584 -4.50 -3.64 15.23
C GLY A 584 -5.64 -3.16 16.11
N GLY A 585 -6.35 -2.16 15.61
CA GLY A 585 -7.51 -1.57 16.24
C GLY A 585 -7.48 -0.06 16.26
N ILE A 586 -8.69 0.49 16.33
CA ILE A 586 -8.94 1.91 16.51
C ILE A 586 -9.81 2.01 17.77
N PHE A 587 -9.39 2.84 18.70
CA PHE A 587 -10.00 2.98 20.01
C PHE A 587 -10.53 4.39 20.19
N ARG A 588 -11.72 4.52 20.75
CA ARG A 588 -12.36 5.80 21.06
C ARG A 588 -12.66 5.87 22.55
N SER A 589 -12.38 7.02 23.15
CA SER A 589 -12.86 7.38 24.48
C SER A 589 -13.74 8.63 24.38
N VAL A 590 -14.74 8.76 25.26
CA VAL A 590 -15.63 9.93 25.37
C VAL A 590 -15.61 10.57 26.76
N ASP A 591 -14.77 10.07 27.65
CA ASP A 591 -14.67 10.44 29.06
C ASP A 591 -13.28 10.91 29.47
N GLY A 592 -12.46 11.33 28.49
CA GLY A 592 -11.11 11.83 28.77
C GLY A 592 -10.11 10.70 29.02
N GLY A 593 -10.28 9.57 28.32
CA GLY A 593 -9.36 8.44 28.33
C GLY A 593 -9.52 7.50 29.53
N ASP A 594 -10.62 7.57 30.28
CA ASP A 594 -10.85 6.68 31.42
C ASP A 594 -11.45 5.34 30.98
N THR A 595 -12.31 5.34 29.95
CA THR A 595 -12.78 4.11 29.27
C THR A 595 -12.65 4.23 27.75
N TRP A 596 -12.45 3.08 27.09
CA TRP A 596 -12.21 2.97 25.66
C TRP A 596 -13.09 1.90 25.02
N GLU A 597 -13.72 2.26 23.91
CA GLU A 597 -14.38 1.32 23.01
C GLU A 597 -13.51 1.05 21.77
N ARG A 598 -13.51 -0.19 21.29
CA ARG A 598 -12.88 -0.53 20.01
C ARG A 598 -13.89 -0.29 18.88
N LEU A 599 -13.51 0.51 17.89
CA LEU A 599 -14.32 0.73 16.70
C LEU A 599 -14.19 -0.44 15.72
N THR A 600 -15.19 -0.60 14.87
CA THR A 600 -15.14 -1.54 13.74
C THR A 600 -13.95 -1.27 12.83
N THR A 601 -13.35 -2.33 12.30
CA THR A 601 -12.31 -2.27 11.26
C THR A 601 -12.84 -2.73 9.90
N GLU A 602 -14.15 -2.94 9.77
CA GLU A 602 -14.80 -3.35 8.52
C GLU A 602 -14.51 -2.34 7.41
N GLY A 603 -13.95 -2.82 6.30
CA GLY A 603 -13.57 -1.99 5.16
C GLY A 603 -12.13 -1.44 5.21
N LEU A 604 -11.38 -1.64 6.30
CA LEU A 604 -9.93 -1.40 6.28
C LEU A 604 -9.20 -2.49 5.49
N VAL A 605 -8.02 -2.14 4.97
CA VAL A 605 -7.11 -3.14 4.37
C VAL A 605 -6.47 -4.01 5.45
N SER A 606 -6.07 -3.38 6.55
CA SER A 606 -5.46 -4.00 7.72
C SER A 606 -6.09 -3.40 8.97
N ASP A 607 -6.13 -4.16 10.06
CA ASP A 607 -6.51 -3.63 11.37
C ASP A 607 -5.36 -2.88 12.04
N ARG A 608 -4.10 -3.11 11.63
CA ARG A 608 -2.94 -2.32 12.03
C ARG A 608 -3.05 -0.92 11.47
N VAL A 609 -3.14 0.08 12.35
CA VAL A 609 -3.36 1.47 11.96
C VAL A 609 -2.20 2.33 12.46
N TRP A 610 -1.44 2.89 11.52
CA TRP A 610 -0.24 3.69 11.79
C TRP A 610 -0.58 5.07 12.34
N THR A 611 -1.52 5.77 11.72
CA THR A 611 -1.89 7.13 12.12
C THR A 611 -3.36 7.39 11.87
N LEU A 612 -3.91 8.34 12.62
CA LEU A 612 -5.30 8.78 12.51
C LEU A 612 -5.40 10.28 12.72
N SER A 613 -6.44 10.89 12.16
CA SER A 613 -6.78 12.30 12.42
C SER A 613 -8.27 12.53 12.20
N VAL A 614 -8.82 13.51 12.90
CA VAL A 614 -10.25 13.86 12.83
C VAL A 614 -10.39 15.28 12.30
N ASP A 615 -11.34 15.47 11.37
CA ASP A 615 -11.69 16.79 10.85
C ASP A 615 -12.23 17.65 12.02
N PRO A 616 -11.53 18.71 12.42
CA PRO A 616 -11.95 19.56 13.53
C PRO A 616 -13.25 20.32 13.24
N THR A 617 -13.67 20.43 11.97
CA THR A 617 -14.93 21.06 11.55
C THR A 617 -16.08 20.07 11.39
N ALA A 618 -15.79 18.77 11.35
CA ALA A 618 -16.76 17.70 11.19
C ALA A 618 -16.30 16.46 11.97
N PRO A 619 -16.56 16.37 13.29
CA PRO A 619 -15.98 15.35 14.17
C PRO A 619 -16.29 13.89 13.82
N ASP A 620 -17.28 13.64 12.97
CA ASP A 620 -17.63 12.30 12.47
C ASP A 620 -16.77 11.88 11.27
N ARG A 621 -15.92 12.77 10.74
CA ARG A 621 -14.97 12.48 9.65
C ARG A 621 -13.62 12.13 10.24
N ILE A 622 -13.38 10.83 10.33
CA ILE A 622 -12.13 10.26 10.83
C ILE A 622 -11.38 9.67 9.64
N LEU A 623 -10.13 10.08 9.48
CA LEU A 623 -9.18 9.47 8.56
C LEU A 623 -8.22 8.58 9.33
N VAL A 624 -7.95 7.40 8.79
CA VAL A 624 -6.93 6.49 9.28
C VAL A 624 -6.04 6.02 8.15
N ALA A 625 -4.80 5.69 8.47
CA ALA A 625 -3.87 5.05 7.56
C ALA A 625 -3.46 3.68 8.09
N SER A 626 -3.63 2.65 7.26
CA SER A 626 -3.01 1.34 7.46
C SER A 626 -1.58 1.34 6.86
N PRO A 627 -0.73 0.34 7.14
CA PRO A 627 0.56 0.21 6.47
C PRO A 627 0.48 0.18 4.94
N SER A 628 -0.66 -0.25 4.40
CA SER A 628 -0.96 -0.36 2.98
C SER A 628 -2.41 0.08 2.71
N GLY A 629 -2.80 0.21 1.44
CA GLY A 629 -4.15 0.69 1.10
C GLY A 629 -4.42 2.20 1.21
N GLY A 630 -3.43 3.02 1.58
CA GLY A 630 -3.59 4.47 1.74
C GLY A 630 -4.45 4.89 2.93
N LEU A 631 -5.25 5.94 2.72
CA LEU A 631 -6.21 6.48 3.70
C LEU A 631 -7.58 5.82 3.56
N HIS A 632 -8.21 5.62 4.71
CA HIS A 632 -9.61 5.26 4.82
C HIS A 632 -10.38 6.31 5.60
N LEU A 633 -11.55 6.68 5.10
CA LEU A 633 -12.51 7.55 5.76
C LEU A 633 -13.60 6.70 6.41
N LEU A 634 -13.93 6.98 7.66
CA LEU A 634 -15.07 6.36 8.32
C LEU A 634 -16.37 6.89 7.68
N ALA A 635 -17.15 6.01 7.04
CA ALA A 635 -18.45 6.38 6.50
C ALA A 635 -19.43 6.67 7.65
N PRO A 636 -20.37 7.62 7.54
CA PRO A 636 -21.50 7.65 8.45
C PRO A 636 -22.35 6.38 8.25
N PRO A 637 -23.06 5.89 9.28
CA PRO A 637 -24.03 4.82 9.10
C PRO A 637 -25.08 5.24 8.06
N PRO A 638 -25.52 4.34 7.16
CA PRO A 638 -26.56 4.68 6.20
C PRO A 638 -27.85 5.09 6.93
N PRO A 639 -28.67 6.00 6.36
CA PRO A 639 -29.94 6.38 6.97
C PRO A 639 -30.84 5.14 7.15
N PRO A 640 -31.66 5.08 8.21
CA PRO A 640 -32.59 3.98 8.39
C PRO A 640 -33.51 3.89 7.18
N VAL A 641 -33.63 2.68 6.61
CA VAL A 641 -34.57 2.42 5.52
C VAL A 641 -35.96 2.76 6.05
N ALA A 642 -36.59 3.79 5.50
CA ALA A 642 -37.96 4.13 5.84
C ALA A 642 -38.81 2.88 5.57
N ALA A 643 -39.47 2.36 6.61
CA ALA A 643 -40.45 1.31 6.43
C ALA A 643 -41.44 1.82 5.38
N ALA A 644 -41.57 1.08 4.27
CA ALA A 644 -42.58 1.35 3.27
C ALA A 644 -43.95 1.27 3.96
N GLY A 645 -44.43 2.41 4.45
CA GLY A 645 -45.77 2.58 5.00
C GLY A 645 -46.75 2.48 3.86
N GLY A 646 -47.10 1.25 3.49
CA GLY A 646 -48.29 0.97 2.70
C GLY A 646 -49.53 1.28 3.53
N SER A 647 -49.92 2.55 3.63
CA SER A 647 -51.29 2.92 3.96
C SER A 647 -52.09 3.02 2.66
N GLY A 648 -52.36 1.87 2.06
CA GLY A 648 -53.44 1.73 1.08
C GLY A 648 -54.73 1.45 1.84
N THR A 649 -55.51 2.49 2.13
CA THR A 649 -56.92 2.31 2.51
C THR A 649 -57.73 1.93 1.27
N PRO A 650 -58.51 0.84 1.29
CA PRO A 650 -59.44 0.54 0.21
C PRO A 650 -60.72 1.35 0.40
N GLN A 651 -61.00 2.25 -0.55
CA GLN A 651 -62.35 2.61 -0.97
C GLN A 651 -62.39 2.73 -2.48
#